data_AF-A0A2Z6CX22-F1
#
_entry.id   AF-A0A2Z6CX22-F1
#
_cell.length_a   1.000
_cell.length_b   1.000
_cell.length_c   1.000
_cell.angle_alpha   90.00
_cell.angle_beta   90.00
_cell.angle_gamma   90.00
#
_symmetry.space_group_name_H-M   'P 1'
#
loop_
_entity.id
_entity.type
_entity.pdbx_description
1 polymer ?
#
loop_
_entity_poly.entity_id
_entity_poly.type
_entity_poly.pdbx_seq_one_letter_code
_entity_poly.pdbx_strand_id
1 'polypeptide(L)'
;MSQTSPTSGFWNYVAECLRLLYWIYFKPYTFQHWLRDIHPELKPTDNPFNRRTEFRTNPRLRRYAGQVWWLTVLVPIFAVLLVALVYILVSGKSFNWFISLIFLLGWIIGRVLDRGSYRNRLVILFVAILTVFLAARFLSSVAFFVALGVALGVGGGVRVGVGGSVRGSVRVGVALDVTFGMIVGVTFGVAGGVAGGVAWDVVLGVVLGMMVGVAFGVAFGVAFGVAGGVAGGVVLGMTVGVAFGVAGGVVFVFGVLRVYFWLPELVWMLITFFISRWKSSGSYLQYLPPWFDELIILPLPFMDWMIVEAYLENPVIARKTIDYLITSTNKQKVATQAIIKIAIDILNQCRRLGDIADISYQVSWITSLPQQKIGIGLPQFLDISQGVRASQEATSPYRQYELLQLPIDSLYELKNILAFAKNASLATQLGSIANRWLTILETAQRTLAETAKQSQEIRQVYIAGNSLDPTTATNRFKGRIDIFREIETLTLSDQPPVLLLYGGRRTGKTSALKYLPDKVVPNIVPLLVDLQGAASATTLKGFAENLSQQIINTARRLPRKIHLPNPDAYKLAEDPFPALQTWLAEIERSNSGKRFLLCLDEYERLSEVVTATNSRAPLNFIRNLLQHQKQWILLFSGSHQLSELEPYWTDYLINTRALRMSYLQESEARELITQPIEDFSNIYELSAVDLIIQLTCCQPYLVQLMCYELVEFLNKDIRANRRELETIKATAQDVQEIIPIVLERGDQYFREIWNNLTENDRNLLQRIIQGETPTPQDKGTVRRLTRKEILTQEGNAFQVPLVQKYIEQLLEEEN
;
A
#
# COMPACT_ATOMS: atom_id res chain seq x y z
N MET A 1 25.72 -41.31 34.48
CA MET A 1 26.92 -40.49 34.69
C MET A 1 27.92 -40.80 33.58
N SER A 2 27.94 -40.01 32.50
CA SER A 2 29.05 -40.05 31.54
C SER A 2 30.10 -39.06 32.03
N GLN A 3 31.28 -39.59 32.41
CA GLN A 3 32.44 -38.80 32.77
C GLN A 3 32.95 -38.08 31.52
N THR A 4 32.44 -36.89 31.27
CA THR A 4 33.14 -35.91 30.44
C THR A 4 34.27 -35.36 31.29
N SER A 5 35.50 -35.45 30.79
CA SER A 5 36.67 -34.90 31.48
C SER A 5 36.42 -33.42 31.80
N PRO A 6 36.82 -32.90 32.98
CA PRO A 6 36.59 -31.50 33.35
C PRO A 6 37.24 -30.51 32.35
N THR A 7 38.22 -30.97 31.58
CA THR A 7 38.84 -30.22 30.48
C THR A 7 37.91 -30.04 29.28
N SER A 8 37.07 -31.04 28.93
CA SER A 8 36.13 -30.96 27.80
C SER A 8 35.02 -29.91 28.01
N GLY A 9 34.52 -29.77 29.25
CA GLY A 9 33.50 -28.78 29.60
C GLY A 9 34.02 -27.33 29.51
N PHE A 10 35.28 -27.10 29.88
CA PHE A 10 35.92 -25.80 29.77
C PHE A 10 36.12 -25.38 28.31
N TRP A 11 36.69 -26.25 27.48
CA TRP A 11 36.91 -25.95 26.05
C TRP A 11 35.60 -25.74 25.30
N ASN A 12 34.54 -26.49 25.63
CA ASN A 12 33.20 -26.26 25.09
C ASN A 12 32.65 -24.88 25.49
N TYR A 13 32.84 -24.47 26.75
CA TYR A 13 32.42 -23.14 27.21
C TYR A 13 33.19 -22.01 26.52
N VAL A 14 34.50 -22.18 26.30
CA VAL A 14 35.33 -21.24 25.54
C VAL A 14 34.86 -21.16 24.08
N ALA A 15 34.58 -22.29 23.44
CA ALA A 15 34.06 -22.33 22.08
C ALA A 15 32.68 -21.64 21.97
N GLU A 16 31.79 -21.83 22.95
CA GLU A 16 30.52 -21.09 23.04
C GLU A 16 30.75 -19.58 23.16
N CYS A 17 31.72 -19.13 23.97
CA CYS A 17 32.05 -17.71 24.11
C CYS A 17 32.61 -17.12 22.80
N LEU A 18 33.51 -17.84 22.12
CA LEU A 18 34.06 -17.41 20.82
C LEU A 18 32.97 -17.34 19.75
N ARG A 19 32.03 -18.30 19.73
CA ARG A 19 30.87 -18.28 18.84
C ARG A 19 29.97 -17.07 19.12
N LEU A 20 29.72 -16.74 20.38
CA LEU A 20 28.97 -15.53 20.75
C LEU A 20 29.68 -14.26 20.30
N LEU A 21 30.99 -14.18 20.48
CA LEU A 21 31.78 -13.04 20.01
C LEU A 21 31.71 -12.89 18.49
N TYR A 22 31.82 -13.99 17.76
CA TYR A 22 31.63 -14.03 16.30
C TYR A 22 30.21 -13.57 15.91
N TRP A 23 29.16 -14.04 16.59
CA TRP A 23 27.78 -13.65 16.31
C TRP A 23 27.49 -12.18 16.62
N ILE A 24 27.95 -11.68 17.77
CA ILE A 24 27.82 -10.26 18.14
C ILE A 24 28.43 -9.36 17.06
N TYR A 25 29.54 -9.79 16.45
CA TYR A 25 30.27 -8.96 15.52
C TYR A 25 29.87 -9.17 14.04
N PHE A 26 29.73 -10.41 13.56
CA PHE A 26 29.48 -10.74 12.15
C PHE A 26 28.07 -11.26 11.86
N LYS A 27 27.34 -11.77 12.87
CA LYS A 27 25.98 -12.30 12.67
C LYS A 27 24.95 -11.73 13.65
N PRO A 28 24.73 -10.41 13.65
CA PRO A 28 23.86 -9.76 14.62
C PRO A 28 22.40 -10.16 14.50
N TYR A 29 21.89 -10.54 13.32
CA TYR A 29 20.51 -11.01 13.18
C TYR A 29 20.36 -12.43 13.73
N THR A 30 21.30 -13.32 13.42
CA THR A 30 21.37 -14.65 14.06
C THR A 30 21.47 -14.52 15.59
N PHE A 31 22.30 -13.59 16.08
CA PHE A 31 22.44 -13.33 17.51
C PHE A 31 21.13 -12.88 18.14
N GLN A 32 20.44 -11.93 17.51
CA GLN A 32 19.16 -11.44 17.99
C GLN A 32 18.08 -12.54 18.04
N HIS A 33 18.03 -13.41 17.02
CA HIS A 33 17.13 -14.55 17.02
C HIS A 33 17.44 -15.51 18.18
N TRP A 34 18.71 -15.87 18.36
CA TRP A 34 19.15 -16.73 19.44
C TRP A 34 18.87 -16.13 20.84
N LEU A 35 18.94 -14.80 21.01
CA LEU A 35 18.56 -14.14 22.25
C LEU A 35 17.06 -14.24 22.52
N ARG A 36 16.21 -14.14 21.50
CA ARG A 36 14.75 -14.32 21.64
C ARG A 36 14.40 -15.72 22.12
N ASP A 37 15.13 -16.74 21.67
CA ASP A 37 14.96 -18.14 22.12
C ASP A 37 15.32 -18.32 23.60
N ILE A 38 16.16 -17.44 24.15
CA ILE A 38 16.49 -17.42 25.59
C ILE A 38 15.43 -16.63 26.36
N HIS A 39 15.07 -15.44 25.88
CA HIS A 39 14.06 -14.59 26.47
C HIS A 39 13.48 -13.61 25.44
N PRO A 40 12.14 -13.54 25.24
CA PRO A 40 11.52 -12.81 24.13
C PRO A 40 11.78 -11.29 24.13
N GLU A 41 11.91 -10.69 25.31
CA GLU A 41 12.16 -9.24 25.46
C GLU A 41 13.65 -8.84 25.49
N LEU A 42 14.59 -9.80 25.41
CA LEU A 42 16.02 -9.51 25.56
C LEU A 42 16.60 -8.97 24.24
N LYS A 43 17.09 -7.73 24.26
CA LYS A 43 17.75 -7.11 23.10
C LYS A 43 19.28 -7.22 23.16
N PRO A 44 19.99 -7.19 22.03
CA PRO A 44 21.45 -7.26 21.99
C PRO A 44 22.18 -6.19 22.83
N THR A 45 21.56 -5.03 23.03
CA THR A 45 22.12 -3.91 23.81
C THR A 45 21.82 -3.98 25.30
N ASP A 46 20.97 -4.91 25.74
CA ASP A 46 20.53 -4.98 27.12
C ASP A 46 21.60 -5.62 28.00
N ASN A 47 21.78 -5.08 29.20
CA ASN A 47 22.61 -5.74 30.20
C ASN A 47 21.86 -6.96 30.77
N PRO A 48 22.33 -8.20 30.55
CA PRO A 48 21.63 -9.40 31.01
C PRO A 48 21.55 -9.48 32.55
N PHE A 49 22.40 -8.74 33.27
CA PHE A 49 22.37 -8.69 34.73
C PHE A 49 21.23 -7.83 35.29
N ASN A 50 20.49 -7.08 34.46
CA ASN A 50 19.29 -6.37 34.90
C ASN A 50 18.13 -7.34 35.23
N ARG A 51 18.12 -8.53 34.63
CA ARG A 51 17.06 -9.57 34.82
C ARG A 51 17.50 -10.70 35.76
N ARG A 52 18.32 -10.38 36.78
CA ARG A 52 18.87 -11.38 37.73
C ARG A 52 17.83 -12.18 38.49
N THR A 53 16.67 -11.58 38.75
CA THR A 53 15.55 -12.23 39.44
C THR A 53 15.08 -13.48 38.70
N GLU A 54 15.23 -13.51 37.38
CA GLU A 54 14.83 -14.62 36.49
C GLU A 54 15.92 -15.69 36.32
N PHE A 55 17.13 -15.51 36.87
CA PHE A 55 18.22 -16.49 36.70
C PHE A 55 17.93 -17.84 37.36
N ARG A 56 17.00 -17.87 38.32
CA ARG A 56 16.54 -19.10 38.98
C ARG A 56 15.58 -19.91 38.10
N THR A 57 14.73 -19.22 37.33
CA THR A 57 13.73 -19.84 36.45
C THR A 57 14.29 -20.12 35.06
N ASN A 58 15.31 -19.37 34.60
CA ASN A 58 15.93 -19.55 33.29
C ASN A 58 17.46 -19.78 33.39
N PRO A 59 17.93 -21.04 33.40
CA PRO A 59 19.36 -21.35 33.50
C PRO A 59 20.16 -20.96 32.26
N ARG A 60 19.53 -20.87 31.08
CA ARG A 60 20.18 -20.41 29.84
C ARG A 60 20.54 -18.92 29.92
N LEU A 61 19.64 -18.09 30.47
CA LEU A 61 19.89 -16.66 30.71
C LEU A 61 21.07 -16.44 31.67
N ARG A 62 21.14 -17.23 32.75
CA ARG A 62 22.27 -17.18 33.70
C ARG A 62 23.60 -17.54 33.03
N ARG A 63 23.62 -18.57 32.19
CA ARG A 63 24.82 -19.00 31.45
C ARG A 63 25.27 -17.93 30.46
N TYR A 64 24.34 -17.34 29.71
CA TYR A 64 24.60 -16.21 28.81
C TYR A 64 25.17 -15.00 29.55
N ALA A 65 24.58 -14.60 30.68
CA ALA A 65 25.09 -13.49 31.49
C ALA A 65 26.54 -13.71 31.94
N GLY A 66 26.89 -14.96 32.30
CA GLY A 66 28.27 -15.34 32.61
C GLY A 66 29.21 -15.22 31.41
N GLN A 67 28.77 -15.65 30.22
CA GLN A 67 29.55 -15.58 28.98
C GLN A 67 29.81 -14.12 28.57
N VAL A 68 28.80 -13.25 28.62
CA VAL A 68 28.94 -11.80 28.34
C VAL A 68 29.92 -11.15 29.31
N TRP A 69 29.87 -11.51 30.59
CA TRP A 69 30.81 -10.99 31.58
C TRP A 69 32.26 -11.40 31.27
N TRP A 70 32.50 -12.67 30.95
CA TRP A 70 33.83 -13.15 30.55
C TRP A 70 34.34 -12.45 29.29
N LEU A 71 33.48 -12.32 28.27
CA LEU A 71 33.84 -11.64 27.02
C LEU A 71 34.18 -10.16 27.24
N THR A 72 33.37 -9.43 28.02
CA THR A 72 33.62 -8.00 28.30
C THR A 72 34.88 -7.74 29.12
N VAL A 73 35.33 -8.71 29.92
CA VAL A 73 36.59 -8.63 30.68
C VAL A 73 37.79 -9.01 29.81
N LEU A 74 37.70 -10.12 29.06
CA LEU A 74 38.85 -10.69 28.34
C LEU A 74 39.15 -9.98 27.01
N VAL A 75 38.12 -9.57 26.25
CA VAL A 75 38.30 -8.99 24.91
C VAL A 75 39.22 -7.76 24.92
N PRO A 76 39.08 -6.78 25.84
CA PRO A 76 39.98 -5.63 25.89
C PRO A 76 41.42 -6.01 26.23
N ILE A 77 41.63 -7.03 27.06
CA ILE A 77 42.98 -7.54 27.39
C ILE A 77 43.63 -8.09 26.11
N PHE A 78 42.91 -8.96 25.38
CA PHE A 78 43.40 -9.51 24.12
C PHE A 78 43.60 -8.44 23.04
N ALA A 79 42.71 -7.46 22.96
CA ALA A 79 42.82 -6.35 22.02
C ALA A 79 44.08 -5.51 22.30
N VAL A 80 44.36 -5.19 23.56
CA VAL A 80 45.58 -4.47 23.96
C VAL A 80 46.83 -5.30 23.63
N LEU A 81 46.83 -6.61 23.88
CA LEU A 81 47.95 -7.49 23.52
C LEU A 81 48.22 -7.49 22.00
N LEU A 82 47.16 -7.60 21.19
CA LEU A 82 47.26 -7.62 19.73
C LEU A 82 47.74 -6.26 19.19
N VAL A 83 47.15 -5.17 19.66
CA VAL A 83 47.54 -3.80 19.29
C VAL A 83 48.98 -3.52 19.73
N ALA A 84 49.39 -3.97 20.91
CA ALA A 84 50.77 -3.81 21.37
C ALA A 84 51.76 -4.51 20.44
N LEU A 85 51.44 -5.73 20.00
CA LEU A 85 52.29 -6.49 19.08
C LEU A 85 52.43 -5.79 17.73
N VAL A 86 51.32 -5.33 17.16
CA VAL A 86 51.32 -4.57 15.89
C VAL A 86 52.04 -3.23 16.06
N TYR A 87 51.81 -2.53 17.16
CA TYR A 87 52.46 -1.25 17.45
C TYR A 87 53.97 -1.41 17.54
N ILE A 88 54.48 -2.42 18.25
CA ILE A 88 55.91 -2.70 18.35
C ILE A 88 56.48 -3.01 16.96
N LEU A 89 55.78 -3.81 16.17
CA LEU A 89 56.22 -4.24 14.84
C LEU A 89 56.23 -3.10 13.81
N VAL A 90 55.24 -2.20 13.86
CA VAL A 90 55.09 -1.08 12.91
C VAL A 90 55.90 0.15 13.34
N SER A 91 55.93 0.48 14.63
CA SER A 91 56.55 1.72 15.13
C SER A 91 58.01 1.55 15.57
N GLY A 92 58.47 0.31 15.79
CA GLY A 92 59.80 0.02 16.33
C GLY A 92 60.03 0.52 17.77
N LYS A 93 59.00 1.04 18.45
CA LYS A 93 59.06 1.58 19.82
C LYS A 93 58.47 0.61 20.82
N SER A 94 58.95 0.69 22.07
CA SER A 94 58.39 -0.10 23.17
C SER A 94 56.96 0.35 23.51
N PHE A 95 56.06 -0.62 23.67
CA PHE A 95 54.68 -0.37 24.09
C PHE A 95 54.63 -0.03 25.58
N ASN A 96 53.92 1.04 25.95
CA ASN A 96 53.80 1.46 27.35
C ASN A 96 52.76 0.62 28.09
N TRP A 97 53.22 -0.51 28.64
CA TRP A 97 52.38 -1.45 29.39
C TRP A 97 51.80 -0.84 30.67
N PHE A 98 52.48 0.11 31.31
CA PHE A 98 52.06 0.69 32.58
C PHE A 98 50.72 1.44 32.44
N ILE A 99 50.60 2.28 31.41
CA ILE A 99 49.37 3.04 31.13
C ILE A 99 48.23 2.09 30.78
N SER A 100 48.51 1.08 29.95
CA SER A 100 47.52 0.09 29.53
C SER A 100 47.04 -0.78 30.69
N LEU A 101 47.92 -1.13 31.62
CA LEU A 101 47.59 -1.88 32.84
C LEU A 101 46.64 -1.09 33.75
N ILE A 102 46.91 0.21 33.95
CA ILE A 102 46.03 1.09 34.74
C ILE A 102 44.64 1.17 34.10
N PHE A 103 44.59 1.32 32.77
CA PHE A 103 43.33 1.35 32.03
C PHE A 103 42.55 0.03 32.15
N LEU A 104 43.21 -1.11 31.97
CA LEU A 104 42.59 -2.43 32.11
C LEU A 104 42.11 -2.70 33.54
N LEU A 105 42.87 -2.25 34.55
CA LEU A 105 42.47 -2.38 35.95
C LEU A 105 41.23 -1.55 36.26
N GLY A 106 41.17 -0.30 35.78
CA GLY A 106 39.99 0.54 35.86
C GLY A 106 38.78 -0.06 35.13
N TRP A 107 38.99 -0.64 33.94
CA TRP A 107 37.96 -1.32 33.16
C TRP A 107 37.37 -2.53 33.90
N ILE A 108 38.23 -3.40 34.46
CA ILE A 108 37.81 -4.58 35.23
C ILE A 108 37.02 -4.16 36.46
N ILE A 109 37.51 -3.16 37.22
CA ILE A 109 36.80 -2.61 38.37
C ILE A 109 35.41 -2.10 37.94
N GLY A 110 35.34 -1.34 36.85
CA GLY A 110 34.07 -0.87 36.28
C GLY A 110 33.09 -2.00 35.95
N ARG A 111 33.57 -3.11 35.36
CA ARG A 111 32.73 -4.28 35.02
C ARG A 111 32.29 -5.10 36.24
N VAL A 112 33.11 -5.15 37.28
CA VAL A 112 32.72 -5.74 38.57
C VAL A 112 31.63 -4.90 39.24
N LEU A 113 31.71 -3.57 39.14
CA LEU A 113 30.70 -2.65 39.66
C LEU A 113 29.37 -2.72 38.90
N ASP A 114 29.40 -2.88 37.58
CA ASP A 114 28.21 -3.10 36.72
C ASP A 114 27.49 -4.43 37.06
N ARG A 115 28.16 -5.33 37.80
CA ARG A 115 27.61 -6.56 38.34
C ARG A 115 26.95 -6.37 39.72
N GLY A 116 26.93 -5.19 40.32
CA GLY A 116 26.43 -4.95 41.69
C GLY A 116 25.17 -4.09 41.75
N SER A 117 24.37 -4.25 42.83
CA SER A 117 23.18 -3.42 43.10
C SER A 117 23.52 -2.00 43.63
N TYR A 118 24.81 -1.63 43.72
CA TYR A 118 25.31 -0.42 44.39
C TYR A 118 25.78 0.67 43.42
N ARG A 119 25.16 0.74 42.24
CA ARG A 119 25.57 1.59 41.10
C ARG A 119 25.74 3.07 41.46
N ASN A 120 24.92 3.60 42.36
CA ASN A 120 24.92 5.04 42.67
C ASN A 120 25.95 5.46 43.72
N ARG A 121 26.24 4.62 44.72
CA ARG A 121 27.12 5.03 45.84
C ARG A 121 28.61 5.00 45.48
N LEU A 122 29.02 4.07 44.63
CA LEU A 122 30.42 3.87 44.28
C LEU A 122 30.87 4.70 43.06
N VAL A 123 29.96 5.04 42.14
CA VAL A 123 30.24 5.98 41.04
C VAL A 123 30.54 7.38 41.58
N ILE A 124 29.79 7.83 42.60
CA ILE A 124 30.08 9.10 43.30
C ILE A 124 31.49 9.09 43.91
N LEU A 125 31.89 7.98 44.52
CA LEU A 125 33.19 7.82 45.14
C LEU A 125 34.33 7.81 44.09
N PHE A 126 34.12 7.17 42.94
CA PHE A 126 35.08 7.15 41.83
C PHE A 126 35.23 8.51 41.15
N VAL A 127 34.13 9.23 40.92
CA VAL A 127 34.15 10.61 40.38
C VAL A 127 34.89 11.54 41.33
N ALA A 128 34.70 11.42 42.65
CA ALA A 128 35.42 12.20 43.65
C ALA A 128 36.93 11.92 43.65
N ILE A 129 37.36 10.68 43.44
CA ILE A 129 38.79 10.33 43.35
C ILE A 129 39.39 10.84 42.04
N LEU A 130 38.65 10.74 40.92
CA LEU A 130 39.10 11.20 39.61
C LEU A 130 39.27 12.73 39.56
N THR A 131 38.36 13.48 40.17
CA THR A 131 38.47 14.95 40.26
C THR A 131 39.67 15.37 41.09
N VAL A 132 39.96 14.69 42.20
CA VAL A 132 41.16 14.94 43.01
C VAL A 132 42.44 14.63 42.23
N PHE A 133 42.47 13.53 41.47
CA PHE A 133 43.62 13.17 40.64
C PHE A 133 43.88 14.17 39.50
N LEU A 134 42.82 14.61 38.82
CA LEU A 134 42.91 15.63 37.75
C LEU A 134 43.37 16.98 38.30
N ALA A 135 42.87 17.39 39.48
CA ALA A 135 43.31 18.60 40.15
C ALA A 135 44.81 18.56 40.48
N ALA A 136 45.32 17.43 41.00
CA ALA A 136 46.74 17.27 41.31
C ALA A 136 47.64 17.35 40.05
N ARG A 137 47.19 16.80 38.92
CA ARG A 137 47.90 16.90 37.63
C ARG A 137 47.87 18.30 37.02
N PHE A 138 46.79 19.05 37.24
CA PHE A 138 46.67 20.43 36.79
C PHE A 138 47.61 21.35 37.59
N LEU A 139 47.69 21.18 38.92
CA LEU A 139 48.64 21.95 39.74
C LEU A 139 50.11 21.70 39.35
N SER A 140 50.48 20.46 39.04
CA SER A 140 51.88 20.15 38.67
C SER A 140 52.27 20.70 37.29
N SER A 141 51.32 20.84 36.37
CA SER A 141 51.56 21.46 35.06
C SER A 141 51.66 22.98 35.14
N VAL A 142 50.85 23.64 35.97
CA VAL A 142 50.95 25.09 36.23
C VAL A 142 52.30 25.45 36.84
N ALA A 143 52.81 24.66 37.80
CA ALA A 143 54.13 24.88 38.40
C ALA A 143 55.29 24.83 37.37
N PHE A 144 55.19 23.94 36.38
CA PHE A 144 56.18 23.82 35.30
C PHE A 144 56.19 25.04 34.37
N PHE A 145 55.03 25.57 34.00
CA PHE A 145 54.93 26.76 33.15
C PHE A 145 55.39 28.04 33.85
N VAL A 146 55.15 28.16 35.15
CA VAL A 146 55.65 29.30 35.96
C VAL A 146 57.18 29.25 36.06
N ALA A 147 57.78 28.08 36.29
CA ALA A 147 59.23 27.92 36.34
C ALA A 147 59.91 28.24 34.99
N LEU A 148 59.30 27.83 33.87
CA LEU A 148 59.80 28.11 32.52
C LEU A 148 59.71 29.60 32.15
N GLY A 149 58.61 30.26 32.55
CA GLY A 149 58.42 31.70 32.34
C GLY A 149 59.44 32.56 33.08
N VAL A 150 59.79 32.20 34.32
CA VAL A 150 60.80 32.90 35.12
C VAL A 150 62.22 32.68 34.56
N ALA A 151 62.53 31.47 34.10
CA ALA A 151 63.84 31.16 33.51
C ALA A 151 64.10 31.90 32.19
N LEU A 152 63.08 32.03 31.33
CA LEU A 152 63.20 32.73 30.05
C LEU A 152 63.15 34.26 30.20
N GLY A 153 62.35 34.79 31.14
CA GLY A 153 62.23 36.23 31.39
C GLY A 153 63.49 36.87 31.99
N VAL A 154 64.14 36.19 32.94
CA VAL A 154 65.32 36.74 33.64
C VAL A 154 66.62 36.45 32.88
N GLY A 155 66.72 35.32 32.16
CA GLY A 155 67.91 34.96 31.39
C GLY A 155 68.06 35.71 30.05
N GLY A 156 66.94 36.09 29.41
CA GLY A 156 66.94 36.77 28.11
C GLY A 156 67.18 38.28 28.18
N GLY A 157 66.61 38.98 29.17
CA GLY A 157 66.67 40.44 29.28
C GLY A 157 68.05 40.99 29.65
N VAL A 158 68.83 40.24 30.44
CA VAL A 158 70.15 40.71 30.93
C VAL A 158 71.25 40.50 29.89
N ARG A 159 71.07 39.60 28.91
CA ARG A 159 72.11 39.27 27.91
C ARG A 159 72.04 40.12 26.64
N VAL A 160 70.96 40.84 26.41
CA VAL A 160 70.75 41.66 25.18
C VAL A 160 70.82 43.17 25.47
N GLY A 161 70.72 43.62 26.72
CA GLY A 161 70.78 45.04 27.08
C GLY A 161 72.18 45.68 27.17
N VAL A 162 73.26 44.91 27.15
CA VAL A 162 74.63 45.43 27.40
C VAL A 162 75.59 45.22 26.21
N GLY A 163 75.11 44.67 25.09
CA GLY A 163 75.97 44.21 23.98
C GLY A 163 76.17 45.13 22.78
N GLY A 164 75.41 46.22 22.63
CA GLY A 164 75.50 47.00 21.39
C GLY A 164 74.85 48.37 21.48
N SER A 165 75.65 49.38 21.81
CA SER A 165 75.59 50.75 21.25
C SER A 165 76.55 51.67 22.01
N VAL A 166 77.87 51.53 21.79
CA VAL A 166 78.83 52.60 22.11
C VAL A 166 79.84 52.73 20.97
N ARG A 167 79.52 53.60 20.00
CA ARG A 167 80.52 54.36 19.23
C ARG A 167 79.87 55.62 18.64
N GLY A 168 80.26 56.77 19.20
CA GLY A 168 80.05 58.15 18.68
C GLY A 168 78.70 58.79 19.05
N SER A 169 78.36 59.09 20.30
CA SER A 169 78.95 60.12 21.21
C SER A 169 78.80 61.52 20.59
N VAL A 170 77.98 62.44 21.12
CA VAL A 170 78.29 63.41 22.20
C VAL A 170 77.30 64.59 21.99
N ARG A 171 76.63 65.23 22.96
CA ARG A 171 76.69 65.33 24.44
C ARG A 171 75.41 66.08 24.87
N VAL A 172 74.85 66.06 26.07
CA VAL A 172 74.92 65.36 27.39
C VAL A 172 73.99 66.27 28.23
N GLY A 173 73.13 65.84 29.14
CA GLY A 173 72.84 64.54 29.72
C GLY A 173 72.09 64.78 31.04
N VAL A 174 71.44 63.74 31.53
CA VAL A 174 70.96 63.55 32.90
C VAL A 174 69.65 64.26 33.28
N ALA A 175 68.53 63.71 32.81
CA ALA A 175 67.26 63.63 33.55
C ALA A 175 66.39 62.58 32.84
N LEU A 176 65.67 61.74 33.58
CA LEU A 176 64.84 60.60 33.12
C LEU A 176 65.52 59.23 33.13
N ASP A 177 66.16 58.89 34.24
CA ASP A 177 66.08 57.52 34.75
C ASP A 177 66.00 57.59 36.28
N VAL A 178 65.29 56.65 36.92
CA VAL A 178 64.94 56.64 38.36
C VAL A 178 63.70 57.46 38.76
N THR A 179 62.52 57.15 38.21
CA THR A 179 61.23 57.30 38.97
C THR A 179 60.06 56.42 38.47
N PHE A 180 60.21 55.59 37.43
CA PHE A 180 59.09 54.76 36.93
C PHE A 180 59.30 53.24 37.05
N GLY A 181 60.25 52.82 37.89
CA GLY A 181 60.59 51.41 38.10
C GLY A 181 60.07 50.77 39.39
N MET A 182 59.33 51.48 40.26
CA MET A 182 59.07 50.97 41.63
C MET A 182 57.66 51.21 42.22
N ILE A 183 56.64 51.56 41.42
CA ILE A 183 55.27 51.79 41.96
C ILE A 183 54.14 51.02 41.22
N VAL A 184 54.46 50.12 40.28
CA VAL A 184 53.44 49.25 39.62
C VAL A 184 53.60 47.76 39.97
N GLY A 185 54.47 47.43 40.92
CA GLY A 185 54.75 46.05 41.31
C GLY A 185 53.87 45.45 42.42
N VAL A 186 53.07 46.22 43.17
CA VAL A 186 52.46 45.71 44.44
C VAL A 186 51.00 46.14 44.71
N THR A 187 50.30 46.84 43.82
CA THR A 187 48.92 47.33 44.11
C THR A 187 47.81 46.80 43.18
N PHE A 188 48.06 45.74 42.41
CA PHE A 188 47.01 44.95 41.75
C PHE A 188 46.96 43.49 42.23
N GLY A 189 47.21 43.31 43.53
CA GLY A 189 46.88 42.11 44.28
C GLY A 189 45.86 42.47 45.37
N VAL A 190 44.60 42.09 45.15
CA VAL A 190 43.55 42.02 46.18
C VAL A 190 42.98 43.36 46.69
N ALA A 191 42.09 43.99 45.92
CA ALA A 191 40.98 44.81 46.43
C ALA A 191 40.05 45.18 45.26
N GLY A 192 38.74 44.97 45.41
CA GLY A 192 37.74 45.46 44.46
C GLY A 192 36.72 44.45 43.95
N GLY A 193 36.36 43.46 44.77
CA GLY A 193 35.01 42.91 44.70
C GLY A 193 33.99 44.00 45.07
N VAL A 194 32.98 44.15 44.23
CA VAL A 194 31.59 44.52 44.56
C VAL A 194 31.38 45.86 45.27
N ALA A 195 30.95 46.89 44.53
CA ALA A 195 29.86 47.82 44.94
C ALA A 195 29.67 48.96 43.92
N GLY A 196 28.40 49.27 43.62
CA GLY A 196 27.92 50.58 43.15
C GLY A 196 28.25 50.92 41.69
N GLY A 197 27.31 50.88 40.74
CA GLY A 197 25.95 51.36 40.86
C GLY A 197 25.94 52.89 40.75
N VAL A 198 25.72 53.35 39.52
CA VAL A 198 24.95 54.55 39.13
C VAL A 198 25.08 55.79 40.02
N ALA A 199 25.77 56.82 39.51
CA ALA A 199 25.34 58.22 39.49
C ALA A 199 26.56 59.14 39.29
N TRP A 200 26.76 59.62 38.05
CA TRP A 200 27.03 61.02 37.68
C TRP A 200 27.28 61.03 36.17
N ASP A 201 26.22 60.87 35.38
CA ASP A 201 25.49 61.97 34.74
C ASP A 201 26.34 62.86 33.82
N VAL A 202 26.20 62.57 32.52
CA VAL A 202 25.54 63.47 31.57
C VAL A 202 25.85 64.96 31.80
N VAL A 203 27.06 65.41 31.48
CA VAL A 203 27.29 66.77 30.93
C VAL A 203 28.49 66.83 29.96
N LEU A 204 29.36 65.82 29.86
CA LEU A 204 30.45 65.82 28.85
C LEU A 204 30.39 64.65 27.85
N GLY A 205 29.19 64.12 27.63
CA GLY A 205 28.89 63.08 26.64
C GLY A 205 28.73 63.58 25.19
N VAL A 206 28.91 64.87 24.88
CA VAL A 206 28.61 65.39 23.53
C VAL A 206 29.75 66.16 22.86
N VAL A 207 30.85 66.50 23.55
CA VAL A 207 31.94 67.28 22.93
C VAL A 207 33.32 66.59 22.94
N LEU A 208 33.55 65.56 23.77
CA LEU A 208 34.80 64.77 23.76
C LEU A 208 34.64 63.32 23.28
N GLY A 209 33.42 62.93 22.87
CA GLY A 209 33.09 61.60 22.36
C GLY A 209 33.47 61.34 20.89
N MET A 210 33.91 62.36 20.13
CA MET A 210 34.13 62.20 18.68
C MET A 210 35.57 62.37 18.19
N MET A 211 36.54 62.79 19.03
CA MET A 211 37.94 62.94 18.58
C MET A 211 39.00 62.10 19.32
N VAL A 212 38.65 61.38 20.40
CA VAL A 212 39.62 60.53 21.13
C VAL A 212 39.28 59.02 21.11
N GLY A 213 38.06 58.63 20.75
CA GLY A 213 37.64 57.21 20.73
C GLY A 213 38.16 56.36 19.56
N VAL A 214 38.54 56.96 18.43
CA VAL A 214 38.87 56.21 17.21
C VAL A 214 40.35 55.85 17.12
N ALA A 215 41.26 56.67 17.68
CA ALA A 215 42.70 56.43 17.56
C ALA A 215 43.24 55.39 18.57
N PHE A 216 42.72 55.35 19.81
CA PHE A 216 43.23 54.44 20.85
C PHE A 216 42.53 53.07 20.91
N GLY A 217 41.27 52.97 20.49
CA GLY A 217 40.52 51.71 20.48
C GLY A 217 41.00 50.71 19.43
N VAL A 218 41.49 51.21 18.29
CA VAL A 218 41.91 50.37 17.16
C VAL A 218 43.33 49.81 17.36
N ALA A 219 44.25 50.56 17.97
CA ALA A 219 45.63 50.11 18.13
C ALA A 219 45.79 49.01 19.21
N PHE A 220 45.09 49.12 20.35
CA PHE A 220 45.20 48.12 21.44
C PHE A 220 44.23 46.93 21.28
N GLY A 221 43.05 47.14 20.72
CA GLY A 221 42.07 46.07 20.48
C GLY A 221 42.50 45.07 19.41
N VAL A 222 43.21 45.55 18.37
CA VAL A 222 43.68 44.71 17.27
C VAL A 222 44.95 43.94 17.65
N ALA A 223 45.89 44.54 18.39
CA ALA A 223 47.14 43.86 18.73
C ALA A 223 46.95 42.68 19.71
N PHE A 224 46.11 42.81 20.75
CA PHE A 224 45.86 41.74 21.72
C PHE A 224 44.71 40.81 21.32
N GLY A 225 43.65 41.33 20.68
CA GLY A 225 42.50 40.53 20.25
C GLY A 225 42.84 39.59 19.08
N VAL A 226 43.69 40.03 18.14
CA VAL A 226 44.09 39.21 17.00
C VAL A 226 45.20 38.24 17.38
N ALA A 227 46.20 38.65 18.18
CA ALA A 227 47.27 37.73 18.58
C ALA A 227 46.78 36.62 19.54
N GLY A 228 45.90 36.92 20.51
CA GLY A 228 45.36 35.93 21.43
C GLY A 228 44.18 35.12 20.86
N GLY A 229 43.28 35.76 20.12
CA GLY A 229 42.09 35.12 19.54
C GLY A 229 42.38 34.26 18.33
N VAL A 230 43.34 34.66 17.47
CA VAL A 230 43.73 33.87 16.30
C VAL A 230 44.68 32.74 16.71
N ALA A 231 45.66 32.98 17.61
CA ALA A 231 46.51 31.89 18.07
C ALA A 231 45.74 30.85 18.90
N GLY A 232 44.85 31.28 19.81
CA GLY A 232 44.01 30.37 20.60
C GLY A 232 42.93 29.68 19.77
N GLY A 233 42.20 30.42 18.93
CA GLY A 233 41.09 29.93 18.12
C GLY A 233 41.52 29.07 16.93
N VAL A 234 42.65 29.36 16.30
CA VAL A 234 43.19 28.54 15.20
C VAL A 234 43.90 27.31 15.77
N VAL A 235 44.65 27.43 16.87
CA VAL A 235 45.28 26.25 17.47
C VAL A 235 44.24 25.31 18.07
N LEU A 236 43.29 25.78 18.89
CA LEU A 236 42.21 24.93 19.42
C LEU A 236 41.23 24.50 18.33
N GLY A 237 40.84 25.37 17.40
CA GLY A 237 39.92 25.04 16.31
C GLY A 237 40.49 24.04 15.31
N MET A 238 41.77 24.17 14.93
CA MET A 238 42.42 23.18 14.07
C MET A 238 42.78 21.91 14.83
N THR A 239 43.32 21.98 16.06
CA THR A 239 43.66 20.74 16.80
C THR A 239 42.41 19.98 17.21
N VAL A 240 41.38 20.63 17.74
CA VAL A 240 40.13 19.95 18.14
C VAL A 240 39.29 19.60 16.91
N GLY A 241 39.11 20.52 15.95
CA GLY A 241 38.29 20.27 14.75
C GLY A 241 38.88 19.21 13.82
N VAL A 242 40.19 19.24 13.57
CA VAL A 242 40.86 18.21 12.74
C VAL A 242 40.99 16.90 13.51
N ALA A 243 41.30 16.92 14.81
CA ALA A 243 41.35 15.67 15.58
C ALA A 243 39.98 15.00 15.69
N PHE A 244 38.89 15.75 15.94
CA PHE A 244 37.54 15.19 15.96
C PHE A 244 37.05 14.80 14.56
N GLY A 245 37.39 15.56 13.51
CA GLY A 245 37.04 15.23 12.13
C GLY A 245 37.76 13.98 11.61
N VAL A 246 39.06 13.87 11.87
CA VAL A 246 39.87 12.71 11.49
C VAL A 246 39.53 11.51 12.36
N ALA A 247 39.39 11.66 13.68
CA ALA A 247 38.99 10.56 14.55
C ALA A 247 37.57 10.09 14.23
N GLY A 248 36.63 11.02 14.00
CA GLY A 248 35.27 10.71 13.58
C GLY A 248 35.23 10.00 12.21
N GLY A 249 36.01 10.48 11.25
CA GLY A 249 36.15 9.86 9.93
C GLY A 249 36.74 8.45 10.00
N VAL A 250 37.81 8.25 10.79
CA VAL A 250 38.43 6.93 11.02
C VAL A 250 37.44 5.99 11.72
N VAL A 251 36.74 6.45 12.76
CA VAL A 251 35.71 5.65 13.45
C VAL A 251 34.55 5.29 12.51
N PHE A 252 34.16 6.20 11.61
CA PHE A 252 33.11 5.92 10.63
C PHE A 252 33.57 4.92 9.56
N VAL A 253 34.77 5.09 9.00
CA VAL A 253 35.31 4.22 7.94
C VAL A 253 35.63 2.82 8.45
N PHE A 254 36.27 2.71 9.61
CA PHE A 254 36.65 1.41 10.17
C PHE A 254 35.54 0.80 11.03
N GLY A 255 34.78 1.60 11.77
CA GLY A 255 33.72 1.11 12.66
C GLY A 255 32.39 0.87 11.97
N VAL A 256 31.88 1.86 11.21
CA VAL A 256 30.56 1.77 10.56
C VAL A 256 30.67 1.09 9.19
N LEU A 257 31.55 1.57 8.31
CA LEU A 257 31.69 1.03 6.96
C LEU A 257 32.47 -0.30 6.91
N ARG A 258 33.25 -0.62 7.96
CA ARG A 258 34.04 -1.87 8.08
C ARG A 258 34.88 -2.19 6.85
N VAL A 259 35.51 -1.16 6.26
CA VAL A 259 36.22 -1.28 4.97
C VAL A 259 37.29 -2.39 4.97
N TYR A 260 37.92 -2.63 6.11
CA TYR A 260 38.97 -3.65 6.24
C TYR A 260 38.46 -5.10 6.15
N PHE A 261 37.17 -5.37 6.45
CA PHE A 261 36.54 -6.66 6.19
C PHE A 261 36.00 -6.74 4.76
N TRP A 262 35.47 -5.63 4.26
CA TRP A 262 34.92 -5.56 2.91
C TRP A 262 35.98 -5.83 1.83
N LEU A 263 37.24 -5.40 1.99
CA LEU A 263 38.30 -5.65 1.00
C LEU A 263 38.57 -7.15 0.78
N PRO A 264 38.86 -7.96 1.82
CA PRO A 264 38.91 -9.43 1.69
C PRO A 264 37.62 -10.04 1.15
N GLU A 265 36.46 -9.57 1.60
CA GLU A 265 35.15 -10.08 1.14
C GLU A 265 34.89 -9.79 -0.34
N LEU A 266 35.33 -8.63 -0.83
CA LEU A 266 35.28 -8.26 -2.25
C LEU A 266 36.17 -9.21 -3.06
N VAL A 267 37.41 -9.45 -2.62
CA VAL A 267 38.32 -10.39 -3.27
C VAL A 267 37.72 -11.79 -3.28
N TRP A 268 37.15 -12.23 -2.16
CA TRP A 268 36.45 -13.51 -2.07
C TRP A 268 35.26 -13.59 -3.02
N MET A 269 34.48 -12.51 -3.14
CA MET A 269 33.36 -12.42 -4.06
C MET A 269 33.84 -12.52 -5.52
N LEU A 270 34.94 -11.85 -5.88
CA LEU A 270 35.53 -12.00 -7.21
C LEU A 270 35.98 -13.44 -7.48
N ILE A 271 36.58 -14.11 -6.50
CA ILE A 271 36.96 -15.52 -6.60
C ILE A 271 35.72 -16.40 -6.83
N THR A 272 34.64 -16.22 -6.06
CA THR A 272 33.41 -17.00 -6.24
C THR A 272 32.72 -16.72 -7.57
N PHE A 273 32.80 -15.49 -8.07
CA PHE A 273 32.34 -15.12 -9.42
C PHE A 273 33.16 -15.83 -10.51
N PHE A 274 34.49 -15.87 -10.39
CA PHE A 274 35.31 -16.64 -11.35
C PHE A 274 35.02 -18.14 -11.27
N ILE A 275 34.80 -18.68 -10.07
CA ILE A 275 34.40 -20.10 -9.89
C ILE A 275 33.04 -20.36 -10.53
N SER A 276 32.07 -19.44 -10.42
CA SER A 276 30.74 -19.63 -11.02
C SER A 276 30.81 -19.80 -12.54
N ARG A 277 31.76 -19.12 -13.20
CA ARG A 277 32.01 -19.27 -14.64
C ARG A 277 32.57 -20.63 -15.05
N TRP A 278 33.21 -21.36 -14.12
CA TRP A 278 33.87 -22.63 -14.40
C TRP A 278 33.09 -23.84 -13.85
N LYS A 279 32.22 -23.64 -12.86
CA LYS A 279 31.51 -24.72 -12.16
C LYS A 279 29.99 -24.47 -12.09
N SER A 280 29.27 -25.27 -12.87
CA SER A 280 27.83 -25.17 -13.18
C SER A 280 26.94 -25.99 -12.22
N SER A 281 27.14 -25.86 -10.90
CA SER A 281 26.35 -26.63 -9.92
C SER A 281 25.61 -25.80 -8.87
N GLY A 282 25.58 -24.47 -9.01
CA GLY A 282 25.03 -23.52 -8.02
C GLY A 282 25.62 -23.59 -6.60
N SER A 283 26.51 -24.54 -6.31
CA SER A 283 27.04 -24.82 -4.97
C SER A 283 27.92 -23.68 -4.44
N TYR A 284 28.44 -22.84 -5.34
CA TYR A 284 29.20 -21.65 -4.98
C TYR A 284 28.38 -20.63 -4.17
N LEU A 285 27.04 -20.64 -4.27
CA LEU A 285 26.17 -19.72 -3.51
C LEU A 285 26.27 -19.93 -2.00
N GLN A 286 26.66 -21.12 -1.55
CA GLN A 286 26.86 -21.42 -0.13
C GLN A 286 28.11 -20.75 0.46
N TYR A 287 29.02 -20.26 -0.39
CA TYR A 287 30.26 -19.59 -0.01
C TYR A 287 30.20 -18.07 -0.20
N LEU A 288 29.01 -17.50 -0.42
CA LEU A 288 28.87 -16.06 -0.55
C LEU A 288 29.20 -15.35 0.76
N PRO A 289 29.85 -14.16 0.73
CA PRO A 289 30.20 -13.39 1.93
C PRO A 289 29.05 -13.17 2.93
N PRO A 290 27.78 -12.94 2.51
CA PRO A 290 26.66 -12.80 3.44
C PRO A 290 26.41 -14.00 4.37
N TRP A 291 26.86 -15.20 4.00
CA TRP A 291 26.77 -16.37 4.89
C TRP A 291 27.75 -16.29 6.07
N PHE A 292 28.79 -15.47 5.97
CA PHE A 292 29.82 -15.29 6.99
C PHE A 292 29.72 -13.95 7.70
N ASP A 293 29.25 -12.89 7.02
CA ASP A 293 28.95 -11.58 7.61
C ASP A 293 27.56 -11.10 7.15
N GLU A 294 26.62 -10.99 8.08
CA GLU A 294 25.25 -10.51 7.81
C GLU A 294 25.18 -8.98 7.65
N LEU A 295 26.22 -8.26 8.08
CA LEU A 295 26.26 -6.80 8.19
C LEU A 295 27.33 -6.21 7.24
N ILE A 296 27.16 -6.49 5.95
CA ILE A 296 27.99 -5.91 4.89
C ILE A 296 27.27 -4.67 4.36
N ILE A 297 27.76 -3.46 4.65
CA ILE A 297 27.10 -2.22 4.20
C ILE A 297 27.45 -1.93 2.74
N LEU A 298 28.74 -2.01 2.41
CA LEU A 298 29.26 -1.69 1.09
C LEU A 298 28.74 -2.67 0.01
N PRO A 299 28.55 -2.21 -1.23
CA PRO A 299 28.02 -3.05 -2.29
C PRO A 299 28.99 -4.20 -2.61
N LEU A 300 28.41 -5.39 -2.81
CA LEU A 300 29.13 -6.54 -3.36
C LEU A 300 28.63 -6.71 -4.81
N PRO A 301 29.49 -6.50 -5.82
CA PRO A 301 29.07 -6.63 -7.21
C PRO A 301 28.66 -8.08 -7.57
N PHE A 302 27.97 -8.26 -8.69
CA PHE A 302 27.66 -9.56 -9.33
C PHE A 302 26.77 -10.56 -8.58
N MET A 303 26.46 -10.34 -7.31
CA MET A 303 25.68 -11.28 -6.50
C MET A 303 24.28 -11.55 -7.07
N ASP A 304 23.60 -10.52 -7.58
CA ASP A 304 22.30 -10.65 -8.24
C ASP A 304 22.39 -11.53 -9.50
N TRP A 305 23.42 -11.32 -10.32
CA TRP A 305 23.67 -12.11 -11.53
C TRP A 305 23.97 -13.57 -11.21
N MET A 306 24.81 -13.84 -10.21
CA MET A 306 25.14 -15.20 -9.77
C MET A 306 23.92 -15.96 -9.24
N ILE A 307 23.00 -15.28 -8.55
CA ILE A 307 21.75 -15.89 -8.08
C ILE A 307 20.84 -16.26 -9.26
N VAL A 308 20.75 -15.39 -10.28
CA VAL A 308 19.95 -15.64 -11.49
C VAL A 308 20.50 -16.83 -12.27
N GLU A 309 21.81 -16.88 -12.48
CA GLU A 309 22.48 -17.99 -13.18
C GLU A 309 22.28 -19.33 -12.43
N ALA A 310 22.49 -19.34 -11.12
CA ALA A 310 22.28 -20.54 -10.31
C ALA A 310 20.81 -21.01 -10.27
N TYR A 311 19.84 -20.12 -10.47
CA TYR A 311 18.43 -20.49 -10.49
C TYR A 311 18.08 -21.40 -11.67
N LEU A 312 18.74 -21.20 -12.84
CA LEU A 312 18.53 -22.02 -14.03
C LEU A 312 18.97 -23.48 -13.83
N GLU A 313 19.99 -23.70 -12.99
CA GLU A 313 20.55 -25.02 -12.72
C GLU A 313 19.93 -25.69 -11.49
N ASN A 314 19.80 -24.93 -10.40
CA ASN A 314 19.30 -25.43 -9.12
C ASN A 314 18.41 -24.39 -8.42
N PRO A 315 17.09 -24.39 -8.70
CA PRO A 315 16.17 -23.40 -8.15
C PRO A 315 16.06 -23.47 -6.63
N VAL A 316 16.31 -24.64 -6.02
CA VAL A 316 16.21 -24.84 -4.57
C VAL A 316 17.30 -24.05 -3.83
N ILE A 317 18.54 -24.11 -4.30
CA ILE A 317 19.66 -23.40 -3.67
C ILE A 317 19.52 -21.88 -3.86
N ALA A 318 19.12 -21.44 -5.06
CA ALA A 318 18.89 -20.03 -5.36
C ALA A 318 17.77 -19.44 -4.48
N ARG A 319 16.63 -20.14 -4.34
CA ARG A 319 15.53 -19.72 -3.46
C ARG A 319 15.95 -19.64 -1.99
N LYS A 320 16.68 -20.64 -1.49
CA LYS A 320 17.22 -20.62 -0.12
C LYS A 320 18.14 -19.42 0.12
N THR A 321 18.97 -19.08 -0.88
CA THR A 321 19.88 -17.93 -0.80
C THR A 321 19.11 -16.61 -0.80
N ILE A 322 18.10 -16.47 -1.67
CA ILE A 322 17.22 -15.30 -1.71
C ILE A 322 16.50 -15.11 -0.37
N ASP A 323 15.91 -16.17 0.18
CA ASP A 323 15.20 -16.13 1.46
C ASP A 323 16.12 -15.71 2.61
N TYR A 324 17.34 -16.25 2.65
CA TYR A 324 18.36 -15.85 3.61
C TYR A 324 18.73 -14.36 3.48
N LEU A 325 18.94 -13.87 2.26
CA LEU A 325 19.27 -12.45 2.02
C LEU A 325 18.14 -11.51 2.46
N ILE A 326 16.89 -11.94 2.36
CA ILE A 326 15.73 -11.13 2.71
C ILE A 326 15.52 -11.09 4.24
N THR A 327 15.63 -12.24 4.89
CA THR A 327 15.29 -12.43 6.31
C THR A 327 16.43 -12.13 7.27
N SER A 328 17.67 -12.42 6.85
CA SER A 328 18.81 -12.54 7.77
C SER A 328 19.96 -11.58 7.45
N THR A 329 19.80 -10.69 6.47
CA THR A 329 20.86 -9.73 6.06
C THR A 329 20.30 -8.35 5.73
N ASN A 330 21.19 -7.36 5.57
CA ASN A 330 20.85 -6.02 5.09
C ASN A 330 20.80 -5.90 3.53
N LYS A 331 20.92 -7.01 2.79
CA LYS A 331 21.05 -7.04 1.31
C LYS A 331 19.73 -7.29 0.57
N GLN A 332 18.60 -6.92 1.16
CA GLN A 332 17.26 -7.09 0.55
C GLN A 332 17.17 -6.54 -0.88
N LYS A 333 17.85 -5.42 -1.19
CA LYS A 333 17.86 -4.82 -2.53
C LYS A 333 18.40 -5.77 -3.61
N VAL A 334 19.46 -6.52 -3.30
CA VAL A 334 20.09 -7.47 -4.23
C VAL A 334 19.16 -8.66 -4.48
N ALA A 335 18.54 -9.17 -3.40
CA ALA A 335 17.56 -10.24 -3.52
C ALA A 335 16.35 -9.81 -4.38
N THR A 336 15.80 -8.61 -4.16
CA THR A 336 14.71 -8.07 -4.98
C THR A 336 15.10 -7.94 -6.45
N GLN A 337 16.32 -7.46 -6.76
CA GLN A 337 16.81 -7.36 -8.14
C GLN A 337 16.96 -8.73 -8.80
N ALA A 338 17.50 -9.73 -8.08
CA ALA A 338 17.63 -11.09 -8.57
C ALA A 338 16.25 -11.72 -8.85
N ILE A 339 15.29 -11.54 -7.95
CA ILE A 339 13.90 -11.99 -8.12
C ILE A 339 13.25 -11.38 -9.37
N ILE A 340 13.39 -10.06 -9.57
CA ILE A 340 12.84 -9.39 -10.76
C ILE A 340 13.47 -9.96 -12.03
N LYS A 341 14.79 -10.18 -12.05
CA LYS A 341 15.48 -10.78 -13.20
C LYS A 341 15.05 -12.22 -13.48
N ILE A 342 14.91 -13.05 -12.44
CA ILE A 342 14.39 -14.43 -12.56
C ILE A 342 12.97 -14.42 -13.11
N ALA A 343 12.11 -13.53 -12.59
CA ALA A 343 10.74 -13.41 -13.06
C ALA A 343 10.69 -13.00 -14.54
N ILE A 344 11.46 -11.98 -14.94
CA ILE A 344 11.55 -11.55 -16.35
C ILE A 344 12.02 -12.70 -17.24
N ASP A 345 13.00 -13.49 -16.81
CA ASP A 345 13.51 -14.61 -17.58
C ASP A 345 12.46 -15.72 -17.76
N ILE A 346 11.74 -16.08 -16.69
CA ILE A 346 10.61 -17.04 -16.76
C ILE A 346 9.54 -16.54 -17.73
N LEU A 347 9.11 -15.28 -17.62
CA LEU A 347 8.09 -14.70 -18.50
C LEU A 347 8.54 -14.67 -19.98
N ASN A 348 9.84 -14.48 -20.22
CA ASN A 348 10.42 -14.43 -21.57
C ASN A 348 10.59 -15.81 -22.23
N GLN A 349 10.63 -16.88 -21.42
CA GLN A 349 10.76 -18.24 -21.91
C GLN A 349 9.46 -18.82 -22.47
N CYS A 350 8.30 -18.20 -22.22
CA CYS A 350 7.00 -18.67 -22.70
C CYS A 350 6.90 -18.61 -24.23
N ARG A 351 6.58 -19.76 -24.86
CA ARG A 351 6.44 -19.88 -26.33
C ARG A 351 5.06 -20.36 -26.76
N ARG A 352 4.34 -21.07 -25.88
CA ARG A 352 3.02 -21.63 -26.14
C ARG A 352 1.99 -21.10 -25.14
N LEU A 353 0.71 -21.29 -25.48
CA LEU A 353 -0.41 -20.93 -24.61
C LEU A 353 -0.33 -21.63 -23.24
N GLY A 354 0.01 -22.92 -23.23
CA GLY A 354 0.17 -23.69 -21.97
C GLY A 354 1.30 -23.16 -21.10
N ASP A 355 2.42 -22.74 -21.70
CA ASP A 355 3.53 -22.15 -20.94
C ASP A 355 3.08 -20.89 -20.20
N ILE A 356 2.18 -20.09 -20.80
CA ILE A 356 1.62 -18.89 -20.16
C ILE A 356 0.69 -19.26 -19.01
N ALA A 357 -0.16 -20.27 -19.17
CA ALA A 357 -1.05 -20.74 -18.11
C ALA A 357 -0.28 -21.24 -16.87
N ASP A 358 0.88 -21.88 -17.07
CA ASP A 358 1.67 -22.51 -16.01
C ASP A 358 2.53 -21.56 -15.17
N ILE A 359 2.72 -20.32 -15.61
CA ILE A 359 3.52 -19.30 -14.90
C ILE A 359 3.00 -19.07 -13.49
N SER A 360 1.68 -19.00 -13.32
CA SER A 360 1.04 -18.83 -12.02
C SER A 360 1.57 -19.82 -10.97
N TYR A 361 1.82 -21.08 -11.37
CA TYR A 361 2.40 -22.10 -10.51
C TYR A 361 3.91 -21.93 -10.33
N GLN A 362 4.65 -21.67 -11.42
CA GLN A 362 6.11 -21.53 -11.39
C GLN A 362 6.60 -20.33 -10.56
N VAL A 363 5.79 -19.26 -10.50
CA VAL A 363 6.09 -17.98 -9.85
C VAL A 363 5.43 -17.85 -8.47
N SER A 364 4.64 -18.85 -8.04
CA SER A 364 3.92 -18.86 -6.75
C SER A 364 4.81 -18.63 -5.51
N TRP A 365 6.10 -18.95 -5.57
CA TRP A 365 7.04 -18.69 -4.48
C TRP A 365 7.46 -17.20 -4.38
N ILE A 366 7.41 -16.46 -5.50
CA ILE A 366 7.79 -15.05 -5.59
C ILE A 366 6.72 -14.13 -4.97
N THR A 367 5.45 -14.54 -5.04
CA THR A 367 4.30 -13.76 -4.57
C THR A 367 4.17 -13.70 -3.04
N SER A 368 4.97 -14.47 -2.30
CA SER A 368 5.05 -14.40 -0.83
C SER A 368 5.72 -13.11 -0.31
N LEU A 369 6.25 -12.27 -1.21
CA LEU A 369 6.99 -11.05 -0.86
C LEU A 369 6.08 -9.80 -0.86
N PRO A 370 6.30 -8.85 0.06
CA PRO A 370 5.44 -7.67 0.19
C PRO A 370 5.30 -6.91 -1.13
N GLN A 371 4.06 -6.77 -1.61
CA GLN A 371 3.65 -6.18 -2.90
C GLN A 371 4.27 -4.79 -3.19
N GLN A 372 4.63 -4.02 -2.15
CA GLN A 372 5.21 -2.68 -2.29
C GLN A 372 6.63 -2.64 -2.88
N LYS A 373 7.32 -3.79 -3.03
CA LYS A 373 8.69 -3.86 -3.57
C LYS A 373 8.82 -4.59 -4.92
N ILE A 374 7.76 -5.24 -5.39
CA ILE A 374 7.74 -5.95 -6.68
C ILE A 374 7.39 -4.91 -7.75
N GLY A 375 8.22 -4.79 -8.78
CA GLY A 375 8.06 -3.78 -9.82
C GLY A 375 6.66 -3.81 -10.49
N ILE A 376 6.24 -2.65 -10.98
CA ILE A 376 5.02 -2.46 -11.78
C ILE A 376 4.98 -3.52 -12.89
N GLY A 377 3.91 -4.32 -12.96
CA GLY A 377 3.63 -5.25 -14.06
C GLY A 377 3.60 -6.74 -13.70
N LEU A 378 4.38 -7.24 -12.74
CA LEU A 378 4.46 -8.68 -12.49
C LEU A 378 3.13 -9.30 -12.01
N PRO A 379 2.37 -8.70 -11.07
CA PRO A 379 1.06 -9.23 -10.68
C PRO A 379 0.08 -9.31 -11.85
N GLN A 380 0.10 -8.30 -12.73
CA GLN A 380 -0.79 -8.25 -13.90
C GLN A 380 -0.51 -9.40 -14.87
N PHE A 381 0.77 -9.77 -15.09
CA PHE A 381 1.12 -10.95 -15.88
C PHE A 381 0.63 -12.27 -15.25
N LEU A 382 0.53 -12.35 -13.92
CA LEU A 382 0.00 -13.53 -13.23
C LEU A 382 -1.53 -13.62 -13.38
N ASP A 383 -2.23 -12.49 -13.29
CA ASP A 383 -3.68 -12.43 -13.53
C ASP A 383 -4.01 -12.84 -14.97
N ILE A 384 -3.21 -12.36 -15.94
CA ILE A 384 -3.30 -12.76 -17.36
C ILE A 384 -3.06 -14.27 -17.50
N SER A 385 -2.02 -14.81 -16.86
CA SER A 385 -1.73 -16.26 -16.84
C SER A 385 -2.92 -17.08 -16.33
N GLN A 386 -3.55 -16.63 -15.25
CA GLN A 386 -4.74 -17.28 -14.69
C GLN A 386 -5.94 -17.22 -15.65
N GLY A 387 -6.17 -16.07 -16.30
CA GLY A 387 -7.23 -15.94 -17.31
C GLY A 387 -6.99 -16.83 -18.53
N VAL A 388 -5.74 -17.01 -18.96
CA VAL A 388 -5.35 -17.96 -20.02
C VAL A 388 -5.64 -19.40 -19.59
N ARG A 389 -5.34 -19.79 -18.34
CA ARG A 389 -5.70 -21.11 -17.82
C ARG A 389 -7.21 -21.33 -17.82
N ALA A 390 -7.98 -20.37 -17.33
CA ALA A 390 -9.44 -20.44 -17.31
C ALA A 390 -10.02 -20.61 -18.73
N SER A 391 -9.42 -19.96 -19.73
CA SER A 391 -9.75 -20.18 -21.14
C SER A 391 -9.44 -21.61 -21.57
N GLN A 392 -8.27 -22.18 -21.23
CA GLN A 392 -7.90 -23.56 -21.60
C GLN A 392 -8.76 -24.64 -20.95
N GLU A 393 -9.22 -24.42 -19.72
CA GLU A 393 -10.05 -25.36 -18.96
C GLU A 393 -11.54 -25.26 -19.32
N ALA A 394 -11.93 -24.32 -20.20
CA ALA A 394 -13.32 -24.12 -20.58
C ALA A 394 -13.88 -25.30 -21.40
N THR A 395 -15.17 -25.57 -21.19
CA THR A 395 -15.85 -26.78 -21.65
C THR A 395 -16.11 -26.84 -23.16
N SER A 396 -16.19 -25.70 -23.86
CA SER A 396 -16.43 -25.67 -25.32
C SER A 396 -15.44 -24.76 -26.07
N PRO A 397 -15.10 -25.06 -27.34
CA PRO A 397 -14.19 -24.24 -28.14
C PRO A 397 -14.63 -22.76 -28.24
N TYR A 398 -15.94 -22.51 -28.31
CA TYR A 398 -16.47 -21.14 -28.28
C TYR A 398 -16.20 -20.44 -26.95
N ARG A 399 -16.39 -21.14 -25.81
CA ARG A 399 -16.07 -20.60 -24.48
C ARG A 399 -14.57 -20.38 -24.29
N GLN A 400 -13.73 -21.27 -24.83
CA GLN A 400 -12.28 -21.09 -24.85
C GLN A 400 -11.91 -19.81 -25.60
N TYR A 401 -12.49 -19.59 -26.79
CA TYR A 401 -12.31 -18.37 -27.58
C TYR A 401 -12.77 -17.11 -26.84
N GLU A 402 -13.97 -17.13 -26.25
CA GLU A 402 -14.57 -15.99 -25.54
C GLU A 402 -13.75 -15.58 -24.31
N LEU A 403 -13.36 -16.55 -23.48
CA LEU A 403 -12.58 -16.29 -22.26
C LEU A 403 -11.16 -15.81 -22.55
N LEU A 404 -10.60 -16.11 -23.73
CA LEU A 404 -9.27 -15.65 -24.11
C LEU A 404 -9.22 -14.14 -24.43
N GLN A 405 -10.36 -13.52 -24.72
CA GLN A 405 -10.46 -12.08 -24.99
C GLN A 405 -10.01 -11.24 -23.78
N LEU A 406 -10.40 -11.65 -22.56
CA LEU A 406 -10.11 -10.91 -21.33
C LEU A 406 -8.58 -10.80 -21.06
N PRO A 407 -7.79 -11.88 -21.12
CA PRO A 407 -6.32 -11.82 -21.08
C PRO A 407 -5.70 -10.92 -22.17
N ILE A 408 -6.26 -10.93 -23.39
CA ILE A 408 -5.77 -10.11 -24.50
C ILE A 408 -5.98 -8.62 -24.20
N ASP A 409 -7.19 -8.23 -23.79
CA ASP A 409 -7.51 -6.85 -23.45
C ASP A 409 -6.65 -6.35 -22.27
N SER A 410 -6.43 -7.22 -21.27
CA SER A 410 -5.57 -6.94 -20.13
C SER A 410 -4.10 -6.74 -20.53
N LEU A 411 -3.59 -7.48 -21.52
CA LEU A 411 -2.25 -7.27 -22.08
C LEU A 411 -2.14 -5.94 -22.84
N TYR A 412 -3.18 -5.53 -23.57
CA TYR A 412 -3.24 -4.22 -24.21
C TYR A 412 -3.21 -3.08 -23.19
N GLU A 413 -3.99 -3.20 -22.12
CA GLU A 413 -3.98 -2.23 -21.01
C GLU A 413 -2.62 -2.18 -20.32
N LEU A 414 -2.03 -3.35 -20.02
CA LEU A 414 -0.71 -3.45 -19.42
C LEU A 414 0.35 -2.75 -20.27
N LYS A 415 0.31 -2.94 -21.60
CA LYS A 415 1.23 -2.27 -22.53
C LYS A 415 1.10 -0.74 -22.46
N ASN A 416 -0.12 -0.23 -22.36
CA ASN A 416 -0.37 1.21 -22.22
C ASN A 416 0.17 1.73 -20.88
N ILE A 417 -0.01 0.99 -19.78
CA ILE A 417 0.52 1.36 -18.47
C ILE A 417 2.06 1.38 -18.48
N LEU A 418 2.68 0.36 -19.08
CA LEU A 418 4.14 0.24 -19.17
C LEU A 418 4.75 1.38 -19.99
N ALA A 419 4.05 1.92 -20.99
CA ALA A 419 4.52 3.06 -21.79
C ALA A 419 4.79 4.32 -20.95
N PHE A 420 4.09 4.49 -19.81
CA PHE A 420 4.24 5.63 -18.90
C PHE A 420 5.02 5.30 -17.61
N ALA A 421 5.64 4.12 -17.53
CA ALA A 421 6.34 3.69 -16.33
C ALA A 421 7.66 4.47 -16.13
N LYS A 422 7.98 4.80 -14.87
CA LYS A 422 9.17 5.59 -14.50
C LYS A 422 10.51 4.93 -14.87
N ASN A 423 10.55 3.60 -15.00
CA ASN A 423 11.77 2.84 -15.30
C ASN A 423 11.78 2.37 -16.76
N ALA A 424 12.36 3.16 -17.66
CA ALA A 424 12.35 2.90 -19.10
C ALA A 424 12.93 1.53 -19.50
N SER A 425 14.02 1.08 -18.88
CA SER A 425 14.65 -0.21 -19.19
C SER A 425 13.75 -1.41 -18.86
N LEU A 426 13.18 -1.43 -17.65
CA LEU A 426 12.26 -2.49 -17.21
C LEU A 426 10.96 -2.45 -18.01
N ALA A 427 10.43 -1.25 -18.30
CA ALA A 427 9.25 -1.06 -19.12
C ALA A 427 9.45 -1.60 -20.54
N THR A 428 10.64 -1.40 -21.13
CA THR A 428 10.97 -1.92 -22.46
C THR A 428 11.04 -3.45 -22.45
N GLN A 429 11.68 -4.05 -21.45
CA GLN A 429 11.75 -5.51 -21.31
C GLN A 429 10.36 -6.13 -21.12
N LEU A 430 9.57 -5.64 -20.16
CA LEU A 430 8.21 -6.14 -19.94
C LEU A 430 7.29 -5.85 -21.13
N GLY A 431 7.45 -4.71 -21.81
CA GLY A 431 6.69 -4.38 -23.02
C GLY A 431 6.99 -5.34 -24.18
N SER A 432 8.26 -5.76 -24.34
CA SER A 432 8.64 -6.77 -25.34
C SER A 432 8.01 -8.14 -25.03
N ILE A 433 7.97 -8.53 -23.75
CA ILE A 433 7.32 -9.76 -23.28
C ILE A 433 5.82 -9.70 -23.53
N ALA A 434 5.17 -8.58 -23.17
CA ALA A 434 3.75 -8.37 -23.40
C ALA A 434 3.38 -8.49 -24.89
N ASN A 435 4.17 -7.91 -25.80
CA ASN A 435 3.95 -8.05 -27.25
C ASN A 435 4.07 -9.51 -27.71
N ARG A 436 5.05 -10.26 -27.17
CA ARG A 436 5.22 -11.68 -27.50
C ARG A 436 4.04 -12.51 -27.03
N TRP A 437 3.58 -12.30 -25.79
CA TRP A 437 2.41 -12.99 -25.26
C TRP A 437 1.16 -12.65 -26.04
N LEU A 438 0.96 -11.38 -26.37
CA LEU A 438 -0.16 -10.92 -27.18
C LEU A 438 -0.15 -11.62 -28.55
N THR A 439 1.01 -11.76 -29.19
CA THR A 439 1.13 -12.54 -30.44
C THR A 439 0.72 -14.01 -30.24
N ILE A 440 1.14 -14.65 -29.14
CA ILE A 440 0.76 -16.03 -28.81
C ILE A 440 -0.75 -16.14 -28.58
N LEU A 441 -1.33 -15.24 -27.78
CA LEU A 441 -2.75 -15.24 -27.45
C LEU A 441 -3.62 -14.94 -28.67
N GLU A 442 -3.27 -13.96 -29.49
CA GLU A 442 -4.00 -13.64 -30.73
C GLU A 442 -3.93 -14.78 -31.74
N THR A 443 -2.78 -15.46 -31.85
CA THR A 443 -2.65 -16.64 -32.71
C THR A 443 -3.55 -17.78 -32.21
N ALA A 444 -3.51 -18.07 -30.90
CA ALA A 444 -4.38 -19.06 -30.29
C ALA A 444 -5.86 -18.70 -30.43
N GLN A 445 -6.21 -17.43 -30.30
CA GLN A 445 -7.57 -16.93 -30.46
C GLN A 445 -8.07 -17.13 -31.88
N ARG A 446 -7.26 -16.87 -32.91
CA ARG A 446 -7.63 -17.12 -34.31
C ARG A 446 -7.90 -18.61 -34.56
N THR A 447 -7.03 -19.48 -34.06
CA THR A 447 -7.24 -20.94 -34.15
C THR A 447 -8.50 -21.39 -33.42
N LEU A 448 -8.75 -20.89 -32.20
CA LEU A 448 -9.97 -21.19 -31.45
C LEU A 448 -11.22 -20.63 -32.15
N ALA A 449 -11.14 -19.47 -32.80
CA ALA A 449 -12.22 -18.91 -33.58
C ALA A 449 -12.59 -19.80 -34.78
N GLU A 450 -11.59 -20.35 -35.47
CA GLU A 450 -11.80 -21.30 -36.57
C GLU A 450 -12.40 -22.62 -36.06
N THR A 451 -11.87 -23.19 -34.98
CA THR A 451 -12.42 -24.39 -34.34
C THR A 451 -13.84 -24.16 -33.81
N ALA A 452 -14.13 -22.99 -33.24
CA ALA A 452 -15.46 -22.63 -32.77
C ALA A 452 -16.46 -22.45 -33.92
N LYS A 453 -16.01 -21.96 -35.07
CA LYS A 453 -16.84 -21.95 -36.30
C LYS A 453 -17.12 -23.37 -36.80
N GLN A 454 -16.18 -24.30 -36.62
CA GLN A 454 -16.34 -25.70 -37.00
C GLN A 454 -17.15 -26.51 -35.97
N SER A 455 -17.19 -26.11 -34.70
CA SER A 455 -17.86 -26.87 -33.64
C SER A 455 -19.39 -26.85 -33.69
N GLN A 456 -19.98 -26.16 -34.68
CA GLN A 456 -21.42 -26.11 -34.95
C GLN A 456 -22.31 -25.84 -33.71
N GLU A 457 -21.84 -25.04 -32.74
CA GLU A 457 -22.65 -24.67 -31.57
C GLU A 457 -23.47 -23.39 -31.83
N ILE A 458 -24.65 -23.30 -31.20
CA ILE A 458 -25.44 -22.08 -31.15
C ILE A 458 -24.77 -21.11 -30.17
N ARG A 459 -24.47 -19.89 -30.64
CA ARG A 459 -23.92 -18.82 -29.80
C ARG A 459 -24.89 -18.43 -28.69
N GLN A 460 -24.44 -18.49 -27.44
CA GLN A 460 -25.21 -17.98 -26.30
C GLN A 460 -25.23 -16.45 -26.31
N VAL A 461 -26.39 -15.87 -26.62
CA VAL A 461 -26.59 -14.42 -26.76
C VAL A 461 -27.45 -13.84 -25.63
N TYR A 462 -28.19 -14.68 -24.91
CA TYR A 462 -29.05 -14.27 -23.81
C TYR A 462 -28.22 -14.08 -22.54
N ILE A 463 -28.59 -13.07 -21.74
CA ILE A 463 -27.97 -12.76 -20.46
C ILE A 463 -29.07 -12.72 -19.41
N ALA A 464 -29.17 -13.79 -18.62
CA ALA A 464 -30.09 -13.87 -17.50
C ALA A 464 -29.41 -13.41 -16.21
N GLY A 465 -30.09 -12.56 -15.44
CA GLY A 465 -29.74 -12.21 -14.05
C GLY A 465 -28.98 -10.90 -13.91
N ASN A 466 -27.84 -10.74 -14.59
CA ASN A 466 -27.01 -9.54 -14.48
C ASN A 466 -27.65 -8.33 -15.16
N SER A 467 -27.43 -7.13 -14.62
CA SER A 467 -27.80 -5.89 -15.31
C SER A 467 -26.95 -5.72 -16.57
N LEU A 468 -27.59 -5.34 -17.66
CA LEU A 468 -26.93 -5.18 -18.96
C LEU A 468 -26.10 -3.90 -18.94
N ASP A 469 -24.84 -4.01 -19.36
CA ASP A 469 -23.93 -2.86 -19.51
C ASP A 469 -23.76 -2.55 -21.01
N PRO A 470 -23.90 -1.29 -21.47
CA PRO A 470 -23.71 -0.93 -22.87
C PRO A 470 -22.37 -1.40 -23.45
N THR A 471 -21.29 -1.43 -22.66
CA THR A 471 -19.97 -1.81 -23.18
C THR A 471 -19.85 -3.30 -23.50
N THR A 472 -20.59 -4.16 -22.80
CA THR A 472 -20.52 -5.63 -22.96
C THR A 472 -21.73 -6.19 -23.70
N ALA A 473 -22.93 -5.67 -23.40
CA ALA A 473 -24.18 -6.17 -23.92
C ALA A 473 -24.63 -5.46 -25.22
N THR A 474 -23.96 -4.38 -25.64
CA THR A 474 -24.16 -3.69 -26.93
C THR A 474 -25.65 -3.50 -27.31
N ASN A 475 -26.17 -4.24 -28.30
CA ASN A 475 -27.53 -4.07 -28.83
C ASN A 475 -28.57 -5.03 -28.18
N ARG A 476 -28.21 -5.74 -27.10
CA ARG A 476 -29.09 -6.72 -26.43
C ARG A 476 -30.17 -6.09 -25.55
N PHE A 477 -30.07 -4.80 -25.23
CA PHE A 477 -31.12 -4.08 -24.52
C PHE A 477 -32.23 -3.67 -25.51
N LYS A 478 -33.43 -4.23 -25.34
CA LYS A 478 -34.58 -4.03 -26.23
C LYS A 478 -35.73 -3.31 -25.52
N GLY A 479 -36.47 -2.52 -26.30
CA GLY A 479 -37.68 -1.81 -25.83
C GLY A 479 -37.40 -0.60 -24.94
N ARG A 480 -38.45 -0.17 -24.21
CA ARG A 480 -38.44 0.94 -23.22
C ARG A 480 -38.19 2.34 -23.79
N ILE A 481 -38.40 2.50 -25.09
CA ILE A 481 -38.19 3.77 -25.79
C ILE A 481 -39.15 4.85 -25.26
N ASP A 482 -40.36 4.44 -24.87
CA ASP A 482 -41.35 5.28 -24.20
C ASP A 482 -40.82 5.89 -22.90
N ILE A 483 -40.21 5.06 -22.03
CA ILE A 483 -39.64 5.51 -20.75
C ILE A 483 -38.48 6.48 -20.98
N PHE A 484 -37.57 6.18 -21.91
CA PHE A 484 -36.45 7.08 -22.21
C PHE A 484 -36.92 8.43 -22.75
N ARG A 485 -37.93 8.41 -23.64
CA ARG A 485 -38.53 9.64 -24.19
C ARG A 485 -39.24 10.45 -23.11
N GLU A 486 -39.93 9.80 -22.17
CA GLU A 486 -40.58 10.48 -21.06
C GLU A 486 -39.55 11.10 -20.11
N ILE A 487 -38.48 10.37 -19.74
CA ILE A 487 -37.37 10.90 -18.93
C ILE A 487 -36.74 12.12 -19.62
N GLU A 488 -36.45 12.03 -20.91
CA GLU A 488 -35.87 13.12 -21.69
C GLU A 488 -36.79 14.35 -21.70
N THR A 489 -38.08 14.14 -22.01
CA THR A 489 -39.08 15.22 -22.08
C THR A 489 -39.22 15.94 -20.74
N LEU A 490 -39.32 15.18 -19.64
CA LEU A 490 -39.46 15.73 -18.30
C LEU A 490 -38.18 16.46 -17.86
N THR A 491 -37.01 15.91 -18.19
CA THR A 491 -35.71 16.51 -17.84
C THR A 491 -35.44 17.81 -18.60
N LEU A 492 -35.98 17.97 -19.81
CA LEU A 492 -35.84 19.18 -20.62
C LEU A 492 -36.87 20.27 -20.31
N SER A 493 -37.91 19.97 -19.53
CA SER A 493 -38.94 20.96 -19.16
C SER A 493 -38.37 22.16 -18.40
N ASP A 494 -39.08 23.30 -18.41
CA ASP A 494 -38.64 24.53 -17.75
C ASP A 494 -38.52 24.37 -16.22
N GLN A 495 -39.36 23.51 -15.64
CA GLN A 495 -39.35 23.12 -14.24
C GLN A 495 -39.31 21.59 -14.15
N PRO A 496 -38.11 20.99 -14.23
CA PRO A 496 -37.99 19.53 -14.21
C PRO A 496 -38.50 18.98 -12.88
N PRO A 497 -39.46 18.03 -12.89
CA PRO A 497 -39.91 17.37 -11.68
C PRO A 497 -38.87 16.37 -11.19
N VAL A 498 -39.03 15.92 -9.95
CA VAL A 498 -38.32 14.73 -9.46
C VAL A 498 -38.87 13.52 -10.20
N LEU A 499 -38.01 12.64 -10.68
CA LEU A 499 -38.42 11.41 -11.35
C LEU A 499 -38.34 10.23 -10.38
N LEU A 500 -39.37 9.39 -10.36
CA LEU A 500 -39.34 8.10 -9.66
C LEU A 500 -39.57 6.98 -10.66
N LEU A 501 -38.51 6.28 -11.04
CA LEU A 501 -38.57 5.06 -11.82
C LEU A 501 -38.84 3.87 -10.89
N TYR A 502 -40.03 3.30 -10.94
CA TYR A 502 -40.41 2.19 -10.07
C TYR A 502 -40.91 1.00 -10.86
N GLY A 503 -40.71 -0.20 -10.33
CA GLY A 503 -41.17 -1.43 -10.96
C GLY A 503 -40.66 -2.66 -10.23
N GLY A 504 -41.19 -3.83 -10.57
CA GLY A 504 -40.81 -5.11 -9.96
C GLY A 504 -39.30 -5.41 -10.03
N ARG A 505 -38.83 -6.33 -9.20
CA ARG A 505 -37.46 -6.84 -9.33
C ARG A 505 -37.26 -7.48 -10.71
N ARG A 506 -36.05 -7.36 -11.25
CA ARG A 506 -35.66 -7.93 -12.54
C ARG A 506 -36.46 -7.43 -13.78
N THR A 507 -37.12 -6.27 -13.69
CA THR A 507 -37.78 -5.62 -14.86
C THR A 507 -36.82 -4.82 -15.75
N GLY A 508 -35.55 -4.72 -15.37
CA GLY A 508 -34.51 -4.06 -16.16
C GLY A 508 -34.22 -2.61 -15.79
N LYS A 509 -34.62 -2.14 -14.60
CA LYS A 509 -34.41 -0.74 -14.13
C LYS A 509 -32.94 -0.31 -14.20
N THR A 510 -32.05 -1.02 -13.50
CA THR A 510 -30.60 -0.73 -13.51
C THR A 510 -30.01 -0.80 -14.91
N SER A 511 -30.44 -1.77 -15.74
CA SER A 511 -30.03 -1.85 -17.14
C SER A 511 -30.47 -0.59 -17.92
N ALA A 512 -31.72 -0.14 -17.76
CA ALA A 512 -32.21 1.06 -18.41
C ALA A 512 -31.42 2.31 -18.00
N LEU A 513 -31.07 2.45 -16.72
CA LEU A 513 -30.24 3.56 -16.24
C LEU A 513 -28.83 3.55 -16.84
N LYS A 514 -28.23 2.36 -17.02
CA LYS A 514 -26.92 2.22 -17.68
C LYS A 514 -26.95 2.61 -19.16
N TYR A 515 -28.04 2.30 -19.86
CA TYR A 515 -28.24 2.65 -21.28
C TYR A 515 -28.71 4.09 -21.49
N LEU A 516 -29.12 4.79 -20.43
CA LEU A 516 -29.64 6.15 -20.51
C LEU A 516 -28.70 7.13 -21.24
N PRO A 517 -27.36 7.12 -21.03
CA PRO A 517 -26.43 8.00 -21.76
C PRO A 517 -26.45 7.85 -23.28
N ASP A 518 -26.79 6.67 -23.80
CA ASP A 518 -26.86 6.39 -25.24
C ASP A 518 -28.24 6.71 -25.83
N LYS A 519 -29.25 6.95 -24.97
CA LYS A 519 -30.66 7.11 -25.36
C LYS A 519 -31.21 8.53 -25.16
N VAL A 520 -30.46 9.42 -24.50
CA VAL A 520 -30.86 10.82 -24.27
C VAL A 520 -29.98 11.80 -25.06
N VAL A 521 -30.51 13.01 -25.29
CA VAL A 521 -29.79 14.09 -25.95
C VAL A 521 -28.47 14.46 -25.24
N PRO A 522 -27.45 14.92 -25.98
CA PRO A 522 -26.14 15.31 -25.45
C PRO A 522 -26.12 16.30 -24.28
N ASN A 523 -27.19 17.08 -24.16
CA ASN A 523 -27.28 18.11 -23.14
C ASN A 523 -27.65 17.57 -21.76
N ILE A 524 -28.19 16.35 -21.71
CA ILE A 524 -28.47 15.64 -20.46
C ILE A 524 -27.25 14.77 -20.15
N VAL A 525 -26.78 14.85 -18.91
CA VAL A 525 -25.65 14.07 -18.39
C VAL A 525 -26.17 13.14 -17.31
N PRO A 526 -26.51 11.88 -17.65
CA PRO A 526 -26.92 10.89 -16.65
C PRO A 526 -25.73 10.48 -15.78
N LEU A 527 -25.89 10.59 -14.46
CA LEU A 527 -24.91 10.22 -13.47
C LEU A 527 -25.54 9.15 -12.57
N LEU A 528 -25.30 7.88 -12.92
CA LEU A 528 -25.70 6.74 -12.12
C LEU A 528 -24.87 6.62 -10.85
N VAL A 529 -25.58 6.47 -9.73
CA VAL A 529 -25.06 6.17 -8.39
C VAL A 529 -25.84 4.98 -7.86
N ASP A 530 -25.11 3.92 -7.51
CA ASP A 530 -25.65 2.73 -6.87
C ASP A 530 -25.57 2.88 -5.35
N LEU A 531 -26.73 2.96 -4.69
CA LEU A 531 -26.81 3.14 -3.24
C LEU A 531 -26.72 1.84 -2.46
N GLN A 532 -26.67 0.67 -3.12
CA GLN A 532 -26.44 -0.61 -2.45
C GLN A 532 -25.07 -0.62 -1.75
N GLY A 533 -24.04 -0.05 -2.38
CA GLY A 533 -22.72 0.13 -1.78
C GLY A 533 -22.69 1.23 -0.70
N ALA A 534 -23.60 2.20 -0.75
CA ALA A 534 -23.66 3.32 0.18
C ALA A 534 -24.19 2.91 1.57
N ALA A 535 -24.99 1.84 1.66
CA ALA A 535 -25.45 1.27 2.94
C ALA A 535 -24.30 0.77 3.85
N SER A 536 -23.12 0.50 3.28
CA SER A 536 -21.92 0.13 4.04
C SER A 536 -21.23 1.32 4.71
N ALA A 537 -21.60 2.56 4.36
CA ALA A 537 -21.05 3.75 4.98
C ALA A 537 -21.72 3.99 6.35
N THR A 538 -20.96 3.75 7.42
CA THR A 538 -21.40 4.02 8.80
C THR A 538 -21.31 5.49 9.21
N THR A 539 -20.80 6.36 8.33
CA THR A 539 -20.57 7.78 8.61
C THR A 539 -21.05 8.67 7.46
N LEU A 540 -21.49 9.90 7.78
CA LEU A 540 -21.91 10.91 6.79
C LEU A 540 -20.77 11.28 5.83
N LYS A 541 -19.53 11.33 6.34
CA LYS A 541 -18.33 11.53 5.54
C LYS A 541 -18.15 10.40 4.52
N GLY A 542 -18.19 9.14 4.99
CA GLY A 542 -18.04 7.98 4.11
C GLY A 542 -19.11 7.93 3.02
N PHE A 543 -20.35 8.32 3.36
CA PHE A 543 -21.42 8.46 2.37
C PHE A 543 -21.10 9.52 1.30
N ALA A 544 -20.64 10.71 1.72
CA ALA A 544 -20.29 11.79 0.80
C ALA A 544 -19.07 11.48 -0.09
N GLU A 545 -18.04 10.81 0.45
CA GLU A 545 -16.88 10.32 -0.31
C GLU A 545 -17.32 9.28 -1.34
N ASN A 546 -18.16 8.32 -0.95
CA ASN A 546 -18.69 7.31 -1.84
C ASN A 546 -19.52 7.94 -2.98
N LEU A 547 -20.45 8.83 -2.63
CA LEU A 547 -21.32 9.53 -3.59
C LEU A 547 -20.49 10.32 -4.62
N SER A 548 -19.55 11.14 -4.17
CA SER A 548 -18.70 11.94 -5.07
C SER A 548 -17.81 11.07 -5.96
N GLN A 549 -17.23 9.99 -5.41
CA GLN A 549 -16.39 9.07 -6.18
C GLN A 549 -17.21 8.32 -7.24
N GLN A 550 -18.43 7.89 -6.93
CA GLN A 550 -19.32 7.26 -7.90
C GLN A 550 -19.69 8.22 -9.03
N ILE A 551 -20.08 9.45 -8.71
CA ILE A 551 -20.38 10.50 -9.71
C ILE A 551 -19.20 10.71 -10.66
N ILE A 552 -17.98 10.86 -10.12
CA ILE A 552 -16.76 11.04 -10.92
C ILE A 552 -16.48 9.82 -11.80
N ASN A 553 -16.59 8.61 -11.24
CA ASN A 553 -16.34 7.36 -11.97
C ASN A 553 -17.34 7.17 -13.10
N THR A 554 -18.63 7.44 -12.86
CA THR A 554 -19.67 7.35 -13.89
C THR A 554 -19.42 8.39 -14.99
N ALA A 555 -19.10 9.63 -14.64
CA ALA A 555 -18.78 10.68 -15.62
C ALA A 555 -17.59 10.32 -16.53
N ARG A 556 -16.59 9.60 -16.02
CA ARG A 556 -15.45 9.09 -16.82
C ARG A 556 -15.81 7.97 -17.77
N ARG A 557 -16.84 7.19 -17.45
CA ARG A 557 -17.33 6.04 -18.25
C ARG A 557 -18.35 6.43 -19.31
N LEU A 558 -18.87 7.66 -19.27
CA LEU A 558 -19.80 8.13 -20.28
C LEU A 558 -19.19 8.06 -21.69
N PRO A 559 -19.99 7.73 -22.72
CA PRO A 559 -19.54 7.73 -24.12
C PRO A 559 -18.88 9.06 -24.52
N ARG A 560 -19.39 10.16 -23.94
CA ARG A 560 -18.76 11.49 -24.00
C ARG A 560 -18.07 11.76 -22.68
N LYS A 561 -16.73 11.63 -22.65
CA LYS A 561 -15.94 11.82 -21.43
C LYS A 561 -16.09 13.25 -20.91
N ILE A 562 -16.70 13.39 -19.73
CA ILE A 562 -16.79 14.65 -19.00
C ILE A 562 -15.81 14.57 -17.84
N HIS A 563 -14.92 15.56 -17.76
CA HIS A 563 -13.98 15.67 -16.65
C HIS A 563 -14.65 16.51 -15.56
N LEU A 564 -14.92 15.86 -14.43
CA LEU A 564 -15.41 16.52 -13.22
C LEU A 564 -14.22 16.81 -12.29
N PRO A 565 -14.18 17.97 -11.61
CA PRO A 565 -13.19 18.24 -10.57
C PRO A 565 -13.35 17.25 -9.40
N ASN A 566 -12.27 17.02 -8.66
CA ASN A 566 -12.35 16.26 -7.40
C ASN A 566 -12.85 17.16 -6.27
N PRO A 567 -13.68 16.67 -5.34
CA PRO A 567 -14.09 17.43 -4.17
C PRO A 567 -12.89 17.71 -3.24
N ASP A 568 -12.96 18.81 -2.51
CA ASP A 568 -11.97 19.17 -1.48
C ASP A 568 -12.07 18.21 -0.30
N ALA A 569 -11.07 17.32 -0.15
CA ALA A 569 -11.04 16.30 0.88
C ALA A 569 -11.02 16.86 2.31
N TYR A 570 -10.48 18.06 2.51
CA TYR A 570 -10.43 18.69 3.84
C TYR A 570 -11.82 19.20 4.22
N LYS A 571 -12.47 19.95 3.33
CA LYS A 571 -13.83 20.46 3.55
C LYS A 571 -14.84 19.33 3.71
N LEU A 572 -14.69 18.26 2.93
CA LEU A 572 -15.57 17.11 2.99
C LEU A 572 -15.40 16.29 4.29
N ALA A 573 -14.24 16.39 4.94
CA ALA A 573 -14.02 15.80 6.27
C ALA A 573 -14.59 16.67 7.41
N GLU A 574 -14.66 17.99 7.23
CA GLU A 574 -15.20 18.93 8.22
C GLU A 574 -16.74 18.98 8.17
N ASP A 575 -17.32 19.27 7.00
CA ASP A 575 -18.77 19.27 6.78
C ASP A 575 -19.12 18.71 5.39
N PRO A 576 -19.49 17.42 5.31
CA PRO A 576 -19.60 16.71 4.03
C PRO A 576 -20.61 17.30 3.05
N PHE A 577 -21.80 17.70 3.50
CA PHE A 577 -22.89 18.09 2.60
C PHE A 577 -22.76 19.51 2.03
N PRO A 578 -22.36 20.53 2.81
CA PRO A 578 -22.01 21.85 2.25
C PRO A 578 -20.79 21.79 1.33
N ALA A 579 -19.80 20.94 1.64
CA ALA A 579 -18.68 20.69 0.74
C ALA A 579 -19.14 20.09 -0.59
N LEU A 580 -20.02 19.08 -0.56
CA LEU A 580 -20.65 18.52 -1.77
C LEU A 580 -21.46 19.58 -2.53
N GLN A 581 -22.22 20.43 -1.85
CA GLN A 581 -23.01 21.46 -2.51
C GLN A 581 -22.11 22.48 -3.25
N THR A 582 -21.00 22.87 -2.62
CA THR A 582 -19.99 23.75 -3.23
C THR A 582 -19.37 23.09 -4.47
N TRP A 583 -19.06 21.81 -4.37
CA TRP A 583 -18.49 21.01 -5.45
C TRP A 583 -19.46 20.83 -6.63
N LEU A 584 -20.74 20.56 -6.37
CA LEU A 584 -21.77 20.47 -7.42
C LEU A 584 -21.95 21.82 -8.13
N ALA A 585 -21.89 22.94 -7.41
CA ALA A 585 -21.92 24.27 -8.01
C ALA A 585 -20.67 24.57 -8.88
N GLU A 586 -19.51 24.01 -8.55
CA GLU A 586 -18.32 24.09 -9.40
C GLU A 586 -18.48 23.27 -10.69
N ILE A 587 -19.11 22.11 -10.60
CA ILE A 587 -19.46 21.28 -11.76
C ILE A 587 -20.41 22.04 -12.71
N GLU A 588 -21.44 22.69 -12.17
CA GLU A 588 -22.37 23.52 -12.95
C GLU A 588 -21.64 24.63 -13.72
N ARG A 589 -20.73 25.36 -13.04
CA ARG A 589 -19.96 26.45 -13.66
C ARG A 589 -19.03 25.98 -14.76
N SER A 590 -18.36 24.83 -14.56
CA SER A 590 -17.41 24.27 -15.53
C SER A 590 -18.08 23.61 -16.74
N ASN A 591 -19.38 23.29 -16.66
CA ASN A 591 -20.13 22.60 -17.70
C ASN A 591 -21.39 23.38 -18.09
N SER A 592 -21.23 24.68 -18.39
CA SER A 592 -22.34 25.56 -18.76
C SER A 592 -23.16 25.00 -19.93
N GLY A 593 -24.48 25.00 -19.78
CA GLY A 593 -25.43 24.56 -20.80
C GLY A 593 -25.96 23.15 -20.56
N LYS A 594 -25.25 22.30 -19.81
CA LYS A 594 -25.65 20.91 -19.52
C LYS A 594 -26.63 20.83 -18.36
N ARG A 595 -27.47 19.80 -18.38
CA ARG A 595 -28.33 19.37 -17.27
C ARG A 595 -27.82 18.04 -16.74
N PHE A 596 -27.60 17.94 -15.44
CA PHE A 596 -27.11 16.74 -14.77
C PHE A 596 -28.30 15.95 -14.23
N LEU A 597 -28.47 14.72 -14.70
CA LEU A 597 -29.50 13.82 -14.22
C LEU A 597 -28.87 12.82 -13.24
N LEU A 598 -29.00 13.07 -11.94
CA LEU A 598 -28.47 12.21 -10.91
C LEU A 598 -29.42 11.03 -10.68
N CYS A 599 -29.02 9.85 -11.14
CA CYS A 599 -29.79 8.62 -11.04
C CYS A 599 -29.36 7.85 -9.79
N LEU A 600 -30.21 7.86 -8.76
CA LEU A 600 -30.02 7.16 -7.49
C LEU A 600 -30.72 5.80 -7.56
N ASP A 601 -29.96 4.74 -7.84
CA ASP A 601 -30.48 3.37 -7.90
C ASP A 601 -30.56 2.75 -6.50
N GLU A 602 -31.58 1.93 -6.27
CA GLU A 602 -31.93 1.33 -4.97
C GLU A 602 -32.03 2.38 -3.84
N TYR A 603 -32.79 3.45 -4.09
CA TYR A 603 -32.90 4.60 -3.17
C TYR A 603 -33.44 4.24 -1.79
N GLU A 604 -34.16 3.13 -1.65
CA GLU A 604 -34.67 2.64 -0.36
C GLU A 604 -33.55 2.44 0.67
N ARG A 605 -32.32 2.16 0.22
CA ARG A 605 -31.12 2.00 1.06
C ARG A 605 -30.72 3.29 1.77
N LEU A 606 -31.21 4.46 1.35
CA LEU A 606 -31.00 5.72 2.09
C LEU A 606 -31.61 5.66 3.49
N SER A 607 -32.70 4.91 3.69
CA SER A 607 -33.30 4.72 5.01
C SER A 607 -32.34 4.03 5.99
N GLU A 608 -31.53 3.09 5.48
CA GLU A 608 -30.50 2.39 6.26
C GLU A 608 -29.36 3.33 6.64
N VAL A 609 -28.94 4.20 5.71
CA VAL A 609 -27.91 5.23 5.99
C VAL A 609 -28.40 6.21 7.06
N VAL A 610 -29.66 6.65 6.98
CA VAL A 610 -30.27 7.53 7.99
C VAL A 610 -30.33 6.84 9.35
N THR A 611 -30.70 5.56 9.38
CA THR A 611 -30.75 4.76 10.61
C THR A 611 -29.35 4.56 11.21
N ALA A 612 -28.37 4.19 10.39
CA ALA A 612 -27.00 3.93 10.82
C ALA A 612 -26.27 5.20 11.31
N THR A 613 -26.50 6.34 10.65
CA THR A 613 -25.89 7.62 11.03
C THR A 613 -26.70 8.41 12.06
N ASN A 614 -27.92 7.95 12.37
CA ASN A 614 -28.91 8.66 13.17
C ASN A 614 -29.12 10.13 12.74
N SER A 615 -29.02 10.39 11.44
CA SER A 615 -29.08 11.74 10.88
C SER A 615 -29.82 11.77 9.56
N ARG A 616 -30.73 12.74 9.41
CA ARG A 616 -31.45 13.02 8.16
C ARG A 616 -30.68 13.95 7.22
N ALA A 617 -29.42 14.28 7.53
CA ALA A 617 -28.59 15.15 6.72
C ALA A 617 -28.49 14.73 5.23
N PRO A 618 -28.38 13.43 4.86
CA PRO A 618 -28.39 13.03 3.44
C PRO A 618 -29.69 13.41 2.71
N LEU A 619 -30.84 13.22 3.36
CA LEU A 619 -32.15 13.56 2.78
C LEU A 619 -32.35 15.09 2.70
N ASN A 620 -31.88 15.83 3.71
CA ASN A 620 -31.90 17.30 3.69
C ASN A 620 -31.03 17.86 2.57
N PHE A 621 -29.86 17.26 2.31
CA PHE A 621 -29.01 17.61 1.19
C PHE A 621 -29.72 17.39 -0.15
N ILE A 622 -30.33 16.21 -0.35
CA ILE A 622 -31.13 15.90 -1.54
C ILE A 622 -32.25 16.94 -1.74
N ARG A 623 -32.97 17.31 -0.68
CA ARG A 623 -34.02 18.34 -0.74
C ARG A 623 -33.49 19.72 -1.11
N ASN A 624 -32.33 20.08 -0.58
CA ASN A 624 -31.67 21.35 -0.89
C ASN A 624 -31.25 21.41 -2.38
N LEU A 625 -30.78 20.29 -2.96
CA LEU A 625 -30.51 20.20 -4.39
C LEU A 625 -31.77 20.48 -5.22
N LEU A 626 -32.91 19.88 -4.85
CA LEU A 626 -34.19 20.09 -5.52
C LEU A 626 -34.66 21.55 -5.50
N GLN A 627 -34.41 22.27 -4.41
CA GLN A 627 -34.91 23.63 -4.24
C GLN A 627 -34.03 24.69 -4.92
N HIS A 628 -32.71 24.47 -4.94
CA HIS A 628 -31.76 25.54 -5.26
C HIS A 628 -30.93 25.30 -6.53
N GLN A 629 -30.84 24.07 -7.05
CA GLN A 629 -29.99 23.74 -8.18
C GLN A 629 -30.79 23.33 -9.43
N LYS A 630 -31.08 24.31 -10.29
CA LYS A 630 -31.92 24.10 -11.50
C LYS A 630 -31.29 23.19 -12.56
N GLN A 631 -29.96 23.01 -12.54
CA GLN A 631 -29.27 22.15 -13.50
C GLN A 631 -29.17 20.69 -13.03
N TRP A 632 -29.47 20.40 -11.76
CA TRP A 632 -29.47 19.04 -11.20
C TRP A 632 -30.89 18.50 -11.09
N ILE A 633 -31.17 17.45 -11.85
CA ILE A 633 -32.44 16.72 -11.84
C ILE A 633 -32.20 15.40 -11.12
N LEU A 634 -33.13 15.00 -10.26
CA LEU A 634 -33.04 13.73 -9.53
C LEU A 634 -33.95 12.68 -10.17
N LEU A 635 -33.40 11.48 -10.35
CA LEU A 635 -34.13 10.27 -10.71
C LEU A 635 -33.88 9.22 -9.63
N PHE A 636 -34.91 8.86 -8.89
CA PHE A 636 -34.89 7.75 -7.95
C PHE A 636 -35.33 6.47 -8.65
N SER A 637 -34.58 5.38 -8.48
CA SER A 637 -34.94 4.05 -8.99
C SER A 637 -35.07 3.06 -7.85
N GLY A 638 -36.20 2.36 -7.80
CA GLY A 638 -36.50 1.41 -6.71
C GLY A 638 -37.64 0.45 -7.04
N SER A 639 -38.02 -0.36 -6.07
CA SER A 639 -39.11 -1.34 -6.21
C SER A 639 -40.47 -0.82 -5.72
N HIS A 640 -40.47 0.18 -4.84
CA HIS A 640 -41.68 0.65 -4.17
C HIS A 640 -42.28 1.88 -4.84
N GLN A 641 -43.60 2.01 -4.73
CA GLN A 641 -44.28 3.27 -5.04
C GLN A 641 -44.16 4.25 -3.86
N LEU A 642 -44.28 5.56 -4.10
CA LEU A 642 -44.33 6.59 -3.05
C LEU A 642 -45.31 6.26 -1.90
N SER A 643 -46.45 5.62 -2.21
CA SER A 643 -47.47 5.25 -1.22
C SER A 643 -47.06 4.10 -0.29
N GLU A 644 -46.02 3.36 -0.66
CA GLU A 644 -45.50 2.21 0.10
C GLU A 644 -44.28 2.60 0.95
N LEU A 645 -43.78 3.82 0.79
CA LEU A 645 -42.64 4.34 1.55
C LEU A 645 -43.07 4.82 2.94
N GLU A 646 -42.08 4.94 3.83
CA GLU A 646 -42.30 5.57 5.13
C GLU A 646 -42.82 7.01 4.99
N PRO A 647 -43.72 7.46 5.88
CA PRO A 647 -44.42 8.74 5.73
C PRO A 647 -43.50 9.95 5.52
N TYR A 648 -42.29 9.92 6.10
CA TYR A 648 -41.33 11.02 5.99
C TYR A 648 -40.85 11.25 4.54
N TRP A 649 -40.87 10.25 3.66
CA TRP A 649 -40.47 10.41 2.25
C TRP A 649 -41.34 11.42 1.50
N THR A 650 -42.59 11.58 1.92
CA THR A 650 -43.53 12.58 1.38
C THR A 650 -42.99 14.00 1.50
N ASP A 651 -42.20 14.28 2.54
CA ASP A 651 -41.60 15.60 2.78
C ASP A 651 -40.42 15.90 1.84
N TYR A 652 -39.78 14.88 1.26
CA TYR A 652 -38.60 15.01 0.40
C TYR A 652 -38.92 14.83 -1.08
N LEU A 653 -39.97 14.05 -1.40
CA LEU A 653 -40.37 13.71 -2.78
C LEU A 653 -41.59 14.54 -3.24
N ILE A 654 -41.57 15.85 -2.99
CA ILE A 654 -42.62 16.79 -3.41
C ILE A 654 -42.53 16.98 -4.93
N ASN A 655 -43.67 16.97 -5.63
CA ASN A 655 -43.76 17.13 -7.09
C ASN A 655 -43.01 16.02 -7.87
N THR A 656 -43.07 14.79 -7.37
CA THR A 656 -42.45 13.62 -8.01
C THR A 656 -43.35 13.05 -9.10
N ARG A 657 -42.78 12.87 -10.29
CA ARG A 657 -43.40 12.17 -11.42
C ARG A 657 -42.99 10.70 -11.39
N ALA A 658 -43.97 9.82 -11.17
CA ALA A 658 -43.74 8.39 -11.12
C ALA A 658 -43.80 7.77 -12.53
N LEU A 659 -42.74 7.06 -12.90
CA LEU A 659 -42.55 6.33 -14.16
C LEU A 659 -42.55 4.83 -13.85
N ARG A 660 -43.59 4.12 -14.26
CA ARG A 660 -43.70 2.68 -14.02
C ARG A 660 -42.96 1.88 -15.09
N MET A 661 -42.03 1.03 -14.68
CA MET A 661 -41.37 0.05 -15.54
C MET A 661 -41.99 -1.35 -15.32
N SER A 662 -42.94 -1.70 -16.18
CA SER A 662 -43.63 -3.00 -16.21
C SER A 662 -42.88 -4.04 -17.04
N TYR A 663 -43.51 -5.09 -17.56
CA TYR A 663 -42.93 -6.07 -18.49
C TYR A 663 -42.73 -5.47 -19.89
N LEU A 664 -42.03 -6.19 -20.78
CA LEU A 664 -41.84 -5.74 -22.16
C LEU A 664 -43.16 -5.80 -22.92
N GLN A 665 -43.31 -4.97 -23.95
CA GLN A 665 -44.37 -5.18 -24.92
C GLN A 665 -44.12 -6.49 -25.68
N GLU A 666 -45.18 -7.13 -26.15
CA GLU A 666 -45.05 -8.42 -26.86
C GLU A 666 -44.13 -8.30 -28.09
N SER A 667 -44.23 -7.21 -28.85
CA SER A 667 -43.33 -6.93 -29.98
C SER A 667 -41.86 -6.83 -29.56
N GLU A 668 -41.58 -6.14 -28.45
CA GLU A 668 -40.23 -6.00 -27.89
C GLU A 668 -39.69 -7.34 -27.38
N ALA A 669 -40.54 -8.16 -26.76
CA ALA A 669 -40.18 -9.50 -26.30
C ALA A 669 -39.92 -10.45 -27.48
N ARG A 670 -40.74 -10.40 -28.54
CA ARG A 670 -40.53 -11.16 -29.78
C ARG A 670 -39.21 -10.78 -30.45
N GLU A 671 -38.90 -9.49 -30.52
CA GLU A 671 -37.61 -9.01 -31.03
C GLU A 671 -36.45 -9.52 -30.16
N LEU A 672 -36.57 -9.47 -28.83
CA LEU A 672 -35.56 -9.99 -27.91
C LEU A 672 -35.32 -11.49 -28.09
N ILE A 673 -36.36 -12.28 -28.33
CA ILE A 673 -36.26 -13.73 -28.55
C ILE A 673 -35.66 -14.02 -29.93
N THR A 674 -36.19 -13.43 -31.00
CA THR A 674 -35.85 -13.84 -32.37
C THR A 674 -34.62 -13.12 -32.95
N GLN A 675 -34.31 -11.92 -32.46
CA GLN A 675 -33.21 -11.09 -32.91
C GLN A 675 -32.56 -10.29 -31.76
N PRO A 676 -31.98 -10.98 -30.75
CA PRO A 676 -31.29 -10.34 -29.62
C PRO A 676 -30.06 -9.52 -30.06
N ILE A 677 -29.38 -9.93 -31.15
CA ILE A 677 -28.29 -9.23 -31.81
C ILE A 677 -28.49 -9.30 -33.33
N GLU A 678 -27.83 -8.41 -34.09
CA GLU A 678 -28.02 -8.28 -35.55
C GLU A 678 -27.70 -9.57 -36.32
N ASP A 679 -26.61 -10.27 -35.96
CA ASP A 679 -26.13 -11.48 -36.64
C ASP A 679 -26.66 -12.80 -36.03
N PHE A 680 -27.80 -12.77 -35.32
CA PHE A 680 -28.35 -13.99 -34.72
C PHE A 680 -29.17 -14.80 -35.73
N SER A 681 -28.74 -16.03 -36.00
CA SER A 681 -29.54 -16.99 -36.76
C SER A 681 -30.81 -17.32 -35.98
N ASN A 682 -31.98 -17.04 -36.56
CA ASN A 682 -33.24 -17.34 -35.88
C ASN A 682 -33.42 -18.87 -35.74
N ILE A 683 -33.18 -19.38 -34.54
CA ILE A 683 -33.31 -20.80 -34.17
C ILE A 683 -34.71 -21.16 -33.66
N TYR A 684 -35.69 -20.27 -33.64
CA TYR A 684 -36.98 -20.52 -33.01
C TYR A 684 -38.09 -20.78 -34.03
N GLU A 685 -38.99 -21.71 -33.72
CA GLU A 685 -40.31 -21.79 -34.36
C GLU A 685 -41.28 -20.77 -33.75
N LEU A 686 -42.29 -20.35 -34.52
CA LEU A 686 -43.32 -19.44 -34.03
C LEU A 686 -44.05 -19.98 -32.79
N SER A 687 -44.36 -21.28 -32.79
CA SER A 687 -45.00 -21.99 -31.66
C SER A 687 -44.18 -21.92 -30.37
N ALA A 688 -42.85 -22.02 -30.48
CA ALA A 688 -41.95 -21.90 -29.34
C ALA A 688 -41.90 -20.47 -28.82
N VAL A 689 -41.81 -19.47 -29.71
CA VAL A 689 -41.83 -18.05 -29.32
C VAL A 689 -43.13 -17.69 -28.60
N ASP A 690 -44.27 -18.12 -29.15
CA ASP A 690 -45.59 -17.87 -28.56
C ASP A 690 -45.70 -18.50 -27.17
N LEU A 691 -45.21 -19.74 -27.00
CA LEU A 691 -45.21 -20.42 -25.72
C LEU A 691 -44.29 -19.74 -24.70
N ILE A 692 -43.10 -19.28 -25.10
CA ILE A 692 -42.19 -18.52 -24.22
C ILE A 692 -42.88 -17.24 -23.74
N ILE A 693 -43.51 -16.50 -24.65
CA ILE A 693 -44.23 -15.27 -24.32
C ILE A 693 -45.39 -15.55 -23.34
N GLN A 694 -46.16 -16.60 -23.60
CA GLN A 694 -47.26 -17.01 -22.73
C GLN A 694 -46.75 -17.38 -21.32
N LEU A 695 -45.72 -18.20 -21.21
CA LEU A 695 -45.18 -18.69 -19.94
C LEU A 695 -44.54 -17.57 -19.10
N THR A 696 -43.91 -16.60 -19.76
CA THR A 696 -43.14 -15.52 -19.11
C THR A 696 -43.93 -14.22 -18.95
N CYS A 697 -45.06 -14.06 -19.63
CA CYS A 697 -45.80 -12.80 -19.74
C CYS A 697 -44.90 -11.61 -20.15
N CYS A 698 -43.94 -11.85 -21.05
CA CYS A 698 -42.95 -10.85 -21.49
C CYS A 698 -42.08 -10.27 -20.35
N GLN A 699 -41.97 -10.95 -19.21
CA GLN A 699 -41.10 -10.53 -18.11
C GLN A 699 -39.62 -10.64 -18.56
N PRO A 700 -38.83 -9.55 -18.57
CA PRO A 700 -37.53 -9.52 -19.25
C PRO A 700 -36.53 -10.59 -18.79
N TYR A 701 -36.45 -10.84 -17.48
CA TYR A 701 -35.53 -11.82 -16.90
C TYR A 701 -35.96 -13.26 -17.22
N LEU A 702 -37.25 -13.58 -17.13
CA LEU A 702 -37.78 -14.90 -17.44
C LEU A 702 -37.67 -15.19 -18.94
N VAL A 703 -37.92 -14.21 -19.82
CA VAL A 703 -37.68 -14.35 -21.26
C VAL A 703 -36.22 -14.69 -21.53
N GLN A 704 -35.28 -13.94 -20.94
CA GLN A 704 -33.84 -14.19 -21.07
C GLN A 704 -33.44 -15.55 -20.51
N LEU A 705 -33.96 -15.94 -19.33
CA LEU A 705 -33.67 -17.22 -18.69
C LEU A 705 -34.18 -18.41 -19.51
N MET A 706 -35.43 -18.35 -19.99
CA MET A 706 -36.00 -19.36 -20.87
C MET A 706 -35.16 -19.53 -22.13
N CYS A 707 -34.80 -18.42 -22.79
CA CYS A 707 -34.00 -18.48 -24.01
C CYS A 707 -32.58 -18.98 -23.76
N TYR A 708 -31.97 -18.58 -22.64
CA TYR A 708 -30.64 -19.03 -22.23
C TYR A 708 -30.61 -20.56 -22.05
N GLU A 709 -31.52 -21.10 -21.24
CA GLU A 709 -31.59 -22.54 -20.96
C GLU A 709 -31.98 -23.33 -22.21
N LEU A 710 -32.81 -22.77 -23.10
CA LEU A 710 -33.15 -23.40 -24.36
C LEU A 710 -31.93 -23.53 -25.28
N VAL A 711 -31.09 -22.50 -25.38
CA VAL A 711 -29.83 -22.57 -26.14
C VAL A 711 -28.88 -23.61 -25.56
N GLU A 712 -28.74 -23.68 -24.23
CA GLU A 712 -27.91 -24.71 -23.58
C GLU A 712 -28.45 -26.12 -23.81
N PHE A 713 -29.77 -26.28 -23.76
CA PHE A 713 -30.45 -27.54 -24.05
C PHE A 713 -30.20 -28.00 -25.49
N LEU A 714 -30.38 -27.12 -26.47
CA LEU A 714 -30.11 -27.42 -27.88
C LEU A 714 -28.63 -27.72 -28.13
N ASN A 715 -27.71 -26.96 -27.52
CA ASN A 715 -26.27 -27.21 -27.62
C ASN A 715 -25.87 -28.56 -26.99
N LYS A 716 -26.55 -29.00 -25.91
CA LYS A 716 -26.35 -30.33 -25.34
C LYS A 716 -26.74 -31.43 -26.32
N ASP A 717 -27.86 -31.26 -27.04
CA ASP A 717 -28.31 -32.20 -28.07
C ASP A 717 -27.38 -32.22 -29.30
N ILE A 718 -26.89 -31.06 -29.74
CA ILE A 718 -25.90 -30.95 -30.83
C ILE A 718 -24.62 -31.71 -30.45
N ARG A 719 -24.07 -31.46 -29.25
CA ARG A 719 -22.87 -32.15 -28.75
C ARG A 719 -23.04 -33.67 -28.63
N ALA A 720 -24.26 -34.12 -28.37
CA ALA A 720 -24.61 -35.54 -28.31
C ALA A 720 -24.92 -36.15 -29.69
N ASN A 721 -24.71 -35.40 -30.79
CA ASN A 721 -25.05 -35.77 -32.17
C ASN A 721 -26.54 -36.15 -32.35
N ARG A 722 -27.44 -35.55 -31.59
CA ARG A 722 -28.89 -35.80 -31.67
C ARG A 722 -29.61 -34.87 -32.64
N ARG A 723 -29.06 -33.67 -32.86
CA ARG A 723 -29.61 -32.65 -33.77
C ARG A 723 -28.46 -31.97 -34.52
N GLU A 724 -28.70 -31.63 -35.79
CA GLU A 724 -27.75 -30.90 -36.64
C GLU A 724 -28.04 -29.39 -36.59
N LEU A 725 -26.99 -28.56 -36.57
CA LEU A 725 -27.11 -27.10 -36.44
C LEU A 725 -27.90 -26.45 -37.59
N GLU A 726 -27.73 -26.93 -38.83
CA GLU A 726 -28.33 -26.29 -40.01
C GLU A 726 -29.86 -26.41 -40.03
N THR A 727 -30.40 -27.47 -39.44
CA THR A 727 -31.84 -27.73 -39.38
C THR A 727 -32.45 -27.45 -38.01
N ILE A 728 -31.64 -27.03 -37.03
CA ILE A 728 -32.12 -26.93 -35.66
C ILE A 728 -33.14 -25.81 -35.51
N LYS A 729 -34.29 -26.18 -34.95
CA LYS A 729 -35.33 -25.25 -34.52
C LYS A 729 -35.79 -25.64 -33.13
N ALA A 730 -35.89 -24.66 -32.25
CA ALA A 730 -36.52 -24.79 -30.96
C ALA A 730 -38.02 -24.93 -31.15
N THR A 731 -38.56 -26.05 -30.70
CA THR A 731 -39.99 -26.38 -30.78
C THR A 731 -40.70 -26.03 -29.47
N ALA A 732 -42.04 -25.97 -29.49
CA ALA A 732 -42.83 -25.82 -28.27
C ALA A 732 -42.60 -26.98 -27.27
N GLN A 733 -42.26 -28.18 -27.75
CA GLN A 733 -41.92 -29.30 -26.88
C GLN A 733 -40.61 -29.06 -26.13
N ASP A 734 -39.57 -28.56 -26.81
CA ASP A 734 -38.30 -28.22 -26.18
C ASP A 734 -38.49 -27.20 -25.05
N VAL A 735 -39.37 -26.20 -25.27
CA VAL A 735 -39.74 -25.20 -24.27
C VAL A 735 -40.41 -25.83 -23.05
N GLN A 736 -41.25 -26.85 -23.23
CA GLN A 736 -41.87 -27.59 -22.10
C GLN A 736 -40.84 -28.42 -21.32
N GLU A 737 -39.91 -29.08 -22.02
CA GLU A 737 -38.90 -29.94 -21.41
C GLU A 737 -37.92 -29.17 -20.51
N ILE A 738 -37.64 -27.90 -20.82
CA ILE A 738 -36.73 -27.07 -20.00
C ILE A 738 -37.40 -26.40 -18.80
N ILE A 739 -38.74 -26.46 -18.64
CA ILE A 739 -39.44 -25.78 -17.53
C ILE A 739 -38.86 -26.15 -16.16
N PRO A 740 -38.64 -27.44 -15.81
CA PRO A 740 -38.07 -27.80 -14.50
C PRO A 740 -36.68 -27.19 -14.29
N ILE A 741 -35.86 -27.15 -15.34
CA ILE A 741 -34.51 -26.55 -15.31
C ILE A 741 -34.60 -25.05 -15.05
N VAL A 742 -35.55 -24.37 -15.71
CA VAL A 742 -35.76 -22.92 -15.53
C VAL A 742 -36.26 -22.59 -14.13
N LEU A 743 -37.15 -23.42 -13.56
CA LEU A 743 -37.60 -23.26 -12.17
C LEU A 743 -36.44 -23.44 -11.18
N GLU A 744 -35.58 -24.44 -11.39
CA GLU A 744 -34.39 -24.68 -10.57
C GLU A 744 -33.38 -23.53 -10.69
N ARG A 745 -33.03 -23.11 -11.91
CA ARG A 745 -32.05 -22.03 -12.16
C ARG A 745 -32.56 -20.65 -11.76
N GLY A 746 -33.87 -20.43 -11.87
CA GLY A 746 -34.56 -19.21 -11.50
C GLY A 746 -35.02 -19.16 -10.04
N ASP A 747 -34.70 -20.18 -9.24
CA ASP A 747 -35.24 -20.38 -7.90
C ASP A 747 -35.16 -19.15 -7.00
N GLN A 748 -34.03 -18.43 -7.00
CA GLN A 748 -33.88 -17.20 -6.22
C GLN A 748 -34.93 -16.14 -6.59
N TYR A 749 -35.22 -15.96 -7.87
CA TYR A 749 -36.23 -15.00 -8.32
C TYR A 749 -37.62 -15.37 -7.80
N PHE A 750 -37.99 -16.65 -7.90
CA PHE A 750 -39.30 -17.10 -7.45
C PHE A 750 -39.44 -17.12 -5.92
N ARG A 751 -38.42 -17.57 -5.18
CA ARG A 751 -38.39 -17.49 -3.71
C ARG A 751 -38.49 -16.05 -3.22
N GLU A 752 -37.82 -15.10 -3.87
CA GLU A 752 -37.92 -13.69 -3.50
C GLU A 752 -39.36 -13.16 -3.67
N ILE A 753 -40.08 -13.59 -4.71
CA ILE A 753 -41.50 -13.25 -4.86
C ILE A 753 -42.28 -13.83 -3.68
N TRP A 754 -42.17 -15.14 -3.42
CA TRP A 754 -42.91 -15.83 -2.36
C TRP A 754 -42.63 -15.30 -0.95
N ASN A 755 -41.36 -15.02 -0.65
CA ASN A 755 -40.92 -14.54 0.67
C ASN A 755 -41.42 -13.11 0.97
N ASN A 756 -41.61 -12.28 -0.05
CA ASN A 756 -42.12 -10.91 0.10
C ASN A 756 -43.66 -10.81 0.19
N LEU A 757 -44.36 -11.95 0.17
CA LEU A 757 -45.81 -12.03 0.34
C LEU A 757 -46.21 -12.21 1.80
N THR A 758 -47.29 -11.55 2.21
CA THR A 758 -47.89 -11.76 3.54
C THR A 758 -48.63 -13.09 3.61
N GLU A 759 -48.91 -13.62 4.81
CA GLU A 759 -49.69 -14.86 4.95
C GLU A 759 -51.05 -14.79 4.23
N ASN A 760 -51.73 -13.65 4.31
CA ASN A 760 -52.99 -13.41 3.59
C ASN A 760 -52.82 -13.46 2.07
N ASP A 761 -51.69 -12.98 1.54
CA ASP A 761 -51.38 -13.08 0.11
C ASP A 761 -51.18 -14.55 -0.29
N ARG A 762 -50.37 -15.30 0.48
CA ARG A 762 -50.07 -16.72 0.21
C ARG A 762 -51.32 -17.58 0.27
N ASN A 763 -52.17 -17.38 1.28
CA ASN A 763 -53.45 -18.08 1.41
C ASN A 763 -54.40 -17.82 0.23
N LEU A 764 -54.45 -16.57 -0.27
CA LEU A 764 -55.24 -16.26 -1.47
C LEU A 764 -54.67 -16.93 -2.72
N LEU A 765 -53.35 -16.93 -2.90
CA LEU A 765 -52.71 -17.60 -4.03
C LEU A 765 -52.94 -19.12 -4.02
N GLN A 766 -52.86 -19.76 -2.85
CA GLN A 766 -53.18 -21.19 -2.68
C GLN A 766 -54.64 -21.50 -3.08
N ARG A 767 -55.60 -20.66 -2.64
CA ARG A 767 -57.02 -20.80 -3.02
C ARG A 767 -57.24 -20.65 -4.53
N ILE A 768 -56.54 -19.72 -5.17
CA ILE A 768 -56.60 -19.54 -6.63
C ILE A 768 -56.04 -20.77 -7.37
N ILE A 769 -54.94 -21.37 -6.88
CA ILE A 769 -54.39 -22.62 -7.45
C ILE A 769 -55.40 -23.77 -7.33
N GLN A 770 -56.16 -23.83 -6.23
CA GLN A 770 -57.24 -24.80 -6.01
C GLN A 770 -58.51 -24.51 -6.83
N GLY A 771 -58.54 -23.44 -7.61
CA GLY A 771 -59.66 -23.06 -8.47
C GLY A 771 -60.75 -22.21 -7.79
N GLU A 772 -60.48 -21.69 -6.59
CA GLU A 772 -61.43 -20.80 -5.91
C GLU A 772 -61.34 -19.36 -6.42
N THR A 773 -62.48 -18.67 -6.50
CA THR A 773 -62.55 -17.26 -6.90
C THR A 773 -62.40 -16.32 -5.70
N PRO A 774 -61.70 -15.17 -5.83
CA PRO A 774 -61.57 -14.19 -4.75
C PRO A 774 -62.92 -13.66 -4.26
N THR A 775 -63.05 -13.51 -2.94
CA THR A 775 -64.26 -12.98 -2.30
C THR A 775 -64.22 -11.44 -2.16
N PRO A 776 -65.34 -10.77 -1.85
CA PRO A 776 -65.33 -9.32 -1.58
C PRO A 776 -64.39 -8.89 -0.45
N GLN A 777 -64.08 -9.79 0.50
CA GLN A 777 -63.11 -9.54 1.58
C GLN A 777 -61.66 -9.52 1.08
N ASP A 778 -61.37 -10.22 -0.02
CA ASP A 778 -60.05 -10.31 -0.65
C ASP A 778 -59.71 -9.10 -1.51
N LYS A 779 -60.65 -8.16 -1.70
CA LYS A 779 -60.50 -7.01 -2.61
C LYS A 779 -59.24 -6.17 -2.34
N GLY A 780 -58.82 -6.05 -1.07
CA GLY A 780 -57.57 -5.38 -0.69
C GLY A 780 -56.33 -6.15 -1.15
N THR A 781 -56.32 -7.46 -0.88
CA THR A 781 -55.24 -8.40 -1.25
C THR A 781 -55.11 -8.53 -2.77
N VAL A 782 -56.23 -8.69 -3.49
CA VAL A 782 -56.26 -8.73 -4.96
C VAL A 782 -55.66 -7.46 -5.55
N ARG A 783 -56.09 -6.28 -5.09
CA ARG A 783 -55.52 -5.00 -5.55
C ARG A 783 -54.02 -4.91 -5.33
N ARG A 784 -53.51 -5.42 -4.21
CA ARG A 784 -52.08 -5.44 -3.89
C ARG A 784 -51.33 -6.40 -4.82
N LEU A 785 -51.83 -7.62 -5.03
CA LEU A 785 -51.20 -8.63 -5.88
C LEU A 785 -51.23 -8.27 -7.36
N THR A 786 -52.32 -7.67 -7.86
CA THR A 786 -52.41 -7.13 -9.22
C THR A 786 -51.43 -5.97 -9.42
N ARG A 787 -51.23 -5.11 -8.41
CA ARG A 787 -50.22 -4.03 -8.48
C ARG A 787 -48.80 -4.56 -8.54
N LYS A 788 -48.52 -5.66 -7.82
CA LYS A 788 -47.24 -6.37 -7.86
C LYS A 788 -47.04 -7.24 -9.11
N GLU A 789 -47.98 -7.22 -10.06
CA GLU A 789 -47.93 -7.99 -11.32
C GLU A 789 -47.87 -9.52 -11.11
N ILE A 790 -48.45 -9.99 -10.00
CA ILE A 790 -48.56 -11.42 -9.67
C ILE A 790 -49.88 -12.00 -10.19
N LEU A 791 -50.98 -11.26 -10.02
CA LEU A 791 -52.30 -11.62 -10.54
C LEU A 791 -52.68 -10.74 -11.74
N THR A 792 -53.55 -11.28 -12.60
CA THR A 792 -54.18 -10.54 -13.70
C THR A 792 -54.98 -9.34 -13.18
N GLN A 793 -55.39 -8.44 -14.08
CA GLN A 793 -56.23 -7.29 -13.71
C GLN A 793 -57.61 -7.71 -13.15
N GLU A 794 -58.09 -8.88 -13.58
CA GLU A 794 -59.32 -9.50 -13.08
C GLU A 794 -59.15 -10.10 -11.68
N GLY A 795 -57.90 -10.41 -11.29
CA GLY A 795 -57.57 -10.93 -9.96
C GLY A 795 -57.87 -12.41 -9.74
N ASN A 796 -58.29 -13.12 -10.78
CA ASN A 796 -58.72 -14.52 -10.76
C ASN A 796 -57.64 -15.52 -11.20
N ALA A 797 -56.54 -15.06 -11.79
CA ALA A 797 -55.49 -15.90 -12.35
C ALA A 797 -54.10 -15.27 -12.15
N PHE A 798 -53.06 -16.10 -12.20
CA PHE A 798 -51.68 -15.63 -12.20
C PHE A 798 -51.37 -14.90 -13.51
N GLN A 799 -50.69 -13.76 -13.40
CA GLN A 799 -50.23 -13.02 -14.57
C GLN A 799 -49.09 -13.75 -15.29
N VAL A 800 -48.22 -14.42 -14.54
CA VAL A 800 -47.06 -15.15 -15.07
C VAL A 800 -47.22 -16.65 -14.79
N PRO A 801 -47.50 -17.48 -15.81
CA PRO A 801 -47.69 -18.93 -15.61
C PRO A 801 -46.50 -19.66 -14.97
N LEU A 802 -45.25 -19.23 -15.23
CA LEU A 802 -44.09 -19.82 -14.54
C LEU A 802 -44.10 -19.59 -13.03
N VAL A 803 -44.65 -18.46 -12.56
CA VAL A 803 -44.79 -18.19 -11.11
C VAL A 803 -45.82 -19.13 -10.50
N GLN A 804 -46.92 -19.40 -11.22
CA GLN A 804 -47.91 -20.38 -10.80
C GLN A 804 -47.28 -21.78 -10.66
N LYS A 805 -46.58 -22.25 -11.70
CA LYS A 805 -45.92 -23.57 -11.71
C LYS A 805 -44.91 -23.73 -10.58
N TYR A 806 -44.15 -22.68 -10.26
CA TYR A 806 -43.22 -22.70 -9.15
C TYR A 806 -43.93 -22.84 -7.80
N ILE A 807 -45.02 -22.09 -7.59
CA ILE A 807 -45.78 -22.17 -6.34
C ILE A 807 -46.45 -23.55 -6.21
N GLU A 808 -47.00 -24.11 -7.29
CA GLU A 808 -47.50 -25.48 -7.33
C GLU A 808 -46.42 -26.47 -6.87
N GLN A 809 -45.21 -26.39 -7.42
CA GLN A 809 -44.08 -27.24 -7.02
C GLN A 809 -43.71 -27.06 -5.53
N LEU A 810 -43.65 -25.83 -5.02
CA LEU A 810 -43.37 -25.57 -3.62
C LEU A 810 -44.42 -26.19 -2.68
N LEU A 811 -45.70 -26.12 -3.06
CA LEU A 811 -46.79 -26.69 -2.26
C LEU A 811 -46.79 -28.22 -2.31
N GLU A 812 -46.32 -28.83 -3.40
CA GLU A 812 -46.09 -30.28 -3.48
C GLU A 812 -44.91 -30.73 -2.62
N GLU A 813 -43.87 -29.90 -2.45
CA GLU A 813 -42.70 -30.19 -1.60
C GLU A 813 -42.99 -29.99 -0.08
N GLU A 814 -43.94 -29.12 0.27
CA GLU A 814 -44.35 -28.84 1.65
C GLU A 814 -45.40 -29.82 2.23
N ASN A 815 -46.13 -30.53 1.35
CA ASN A 815 -47.13 -31.55 1.72
C ASN A 815 -46.52 -32.97 1.73
#